data_AF-A0A367LAQ3-F1
#
_entry.id   AF-A0A367LAQ3-F1
#
_cell.length_a   1.000
_cell.length_b   1.000
_cell.length_c   1.000
_cell.angle_alpha   90.00
_cell.angle_beta   90.00
_cell.angle_gamma   90.00
#
_symmetry.space_group_name_H-M   'P 1'
#
loop_
_entity.id
_entity.type
_entity.pdbx_description
1 polymer ?
#
loop_
_entity_poly.entity_id
_entity_poly.type
_entity_poly.pdbx_seq_one_letter_code
_entity_poly.pdbx_strand_id
1 'polypeptide(L)'
;MKFTSLLLLFHFLLPAFSSRLTRAAEGDGGAAAAAAVVVQDEVLTTSLADAVAARDETRFLALLARLREAEKPKTVEETVDRLRRLLADAVAARDETRFLALLARLREAEKPKTVEETVDRLRRLSTTNPMDDIVARISHGLFSGSLQGLLADVVGLTSGVNSQDNSNPDPPRPLYPAVGSCDAPYSVPEDRLRAAIYIPPGFTNGRKPPVILVPNTGNTGYTTYMSSLIPLLTAPATSYADPVWLNLPAFSTGDIQVYAEYVAYAIHYVASRAGGRKVTVVGLGQASVTNHWALKYWPSTRNVTAGEFAVSGDYHGSVAALPSSVVLSGIGNVPALIQQWNQSQFIRALRSHGGGSAYVPTTSVFTGFQDALVQPQTGPGASAVVDDERRVGVTNAEVQVVCRGRAAGGFYNFASVLLHPLVHALLEDVVANGGRGPGRLARLDLARVCGSYLAPGLGLNDLLASQKYLLVDLVSIAMSPNKTLTEPIYPSVSHCDAPYSVPEQDLRSAIYMPPTFTNGTKAPVILVPIAGNTVYGTYGGNIVSQLAASDYADPVWVNVPGWSMGDMQVNAEYVAYAMHYVASRTGRNVTMMGLGRGSLTSAWALKYWPSTRKITSNDFAVTGVYNGTTAALHRALVAAIHGAVPALTQLDAGSSFIRTFRAHSGDSAYVPTTSVYSSFYDELVQPQSGTAASAIRGDARGVGVANVEVQAVCRGHPAGSFYDGSGLSVNPVVYALLRDAITNGGPGQLSRIDLAEVCSSYLAPGMGLDALLSTQNYLISAIVRLVPHIHKSLVEPAIKSYATANPDACVH
;
A
#
# COMPACT_ATOMS: atom_id res chain seq x y z
N MET A 1 15.67 -17.11 -45.59
CA MET A 1 15.86 -17.27 -44.14
C MET A 1 16.83 -16.19 -43.61
N LYS A 2 16.50 -14.88 -43.72
CA LYS A 2 17.34 -13.77 -43.21
C LYS A 2 16.56 -12.48 -42.83
N PHE A 3 15.45 -12.13 -43.49
CA PHE A 3 14.70 -10.90 -43.17
C PHE A 3 13.84 -10.99 -41.89
N THR A 4 13.23 -12.16 -41.63
CA THR A 4 12.46 -12.43 -40.41
C THR A 4 13.33 -12.38 -39.15
N SER A 5 14.60 -12.79 -39.27
CA SER A 5 15.59 -12.70 -38.19
C SER A 5 16.03 -11.26 -37.89
N LEU A 6 15.96 -10.36 -38.88
CA LEU A 6 16.25 -8.94 -38.71
C LEU A 6 15.11 -8.19 -38.01
N LEU A 7 13.85 -8.56 -38.30
CA LEU A 7 12.66 -8.08 -37.56
C LEU A 7 12.69 -8.54 -36.10
N LEU A 8 13.15 -9.77 -35.86
CA LEU A 8 13.42 -10.27 -34.51
C LEU A 8 14.57 -9.50 -33.82
N LEU A 9 15.64 -9.16 -34.55
CA LEU A 9 16.70 -8.29 -34.02
C LEU A 9 16.18 -6.87 -33.67
N PHE A 10 15.20 -6.37 -34.43
CA PHE A 10 14.48 -5.12 -34.13
C PHE A 10 13.71 -5.19 -32.81
N HIS A 11 13.13 -6.35 -32.50
CA HIS A 11 12.48 -6.65 -31.22
C HIS A 11 13.47 -6.71 -30.04
N PHE A 12 14.72 -7.08 -30.30
CA PHE A 12 15.74 -7.29 -29.26
C PHE A 12 16.66 -6.08 -28.98
N LEU A 13 16.83 -5.15 -29.92
CA LEU A 13 17.83 -4.06 -29.78
C LEU A 13 17.29 -2.72 -29.26
N LEU A 14 15.98 -2.55 -29.05
CA LEU A 14 15.37 -1.33 -28.51
C LEU A 14 14.24 -1.65 -27.50
N PRO A 15 14.55 -1.80 -26.21
CA PRO A 15 13.55 -2.17 -25.19
C PRO A 15 12.53 -1.06 -24.85
N ALA A 16 12.57 0.09 -25.52
CA ALA A 16 11.78 1.27 -25.16
C ALA A 16 10.44 1.41 -25.91
N PHE A 17 10.07 0.49 -26.81
CA PHE A 17 8.95 0.72 -27.75
C PHE A 17 7.85 -0.36 -27.77
N SER A 18 7.85 -1.30 -26.81
CA SER A 18 6.91 -2.43 -26.82
C SER A 18 5.43 -2.07 -26.53
N SER A 19 5.15 -1.01 -25.76
CA SER A 19 3.77 -0.73 -25.33
C SER A 19 2.88 0.03 -26.32
N ARG A 20 3.44 0.60 -27.40
CA ARG A 20 2.67 1.35 -28.42
C ARG A 20 2.56 0.66 -29.78
N LEU A 21 3.22 -0.48 -29.99
CA LEU A 21 3.30 -1.16 -31.28
C LEU A 21 2.33 -2.34 -31.45
N THR A 22 1.67 -2.79 -30.38
CA THR A 22 0.76 -3.95 -30.40
C THR A 22 -0.61 -3.68 -31.04
N ARG A 23 -0.81 -2.54 -31.71
CA ARG A 23 -2.07 -2.22 -32.40
C ARG A 23 -1.94 -1.95 -33.91
N ALA A 24 -0.77 -2.16 -34.52
CA ALA A 24 -0.55 -1.90 -35.94
C ALA A 24 0.11 -3.06 -36.72
N ALA A 25 0.11 -4.28 -36.16
CA ALA A 25 0.84 -5.42 -36.73
C ALA A 25 -0.06 -6.48 -37.41
N GLU A 26 -1.18 -6.06 -38.00
CA GLU A 26 -1.99 -6.91 -38.88
C GLU A 26 -2.27 -6.17 -40.19
N GLY A 27 -1.31 -6.23 -41.11
CA GLY A 27 -1.40 -5.67 -42.46
C GLY A 27 -0.03 -5.24 -42.99
N ASP A 28 0.25 -5.53 -44.26
CA ASP A 28 1.54 -5.33 -44.97
C ASP A 28 2.05 -3.86 -45.04
N GLY A 29 1.44 -2.92 -44.31
CA GLY A 29 1.87 -1.52 -44.16
C GLY A 29 2.21 -1.07 -42.73
N GLY A 30 2.09 -1.95 -41.72
CA GLY A 30 2.18 -1.59 -40.30
C GLY A 30 3.52 -1.04 -39.80
N ALA A 31 4.63 -1.51 -40.37
CA ALA A 31 5.97 -1.07 -39.96
C ALA A 31 6.29 0.38 -40.39
N ALA A 32 5.75 0.83 -41.53
CA ALA A 32 5.94 2.18 -42.05
C ALA A 32 5.12 3.21 -41.26
N ALA A 33 3.87 2.86 -40.91
CA ALA A 33 3.03 3.70 -40.06
C ALA A 33 3.59 3.87 -38.64
N ALA A 34 4.22 2.83 -38.08
CA ALA A 34 4.88 2.91 -36.79
C ALA A 34 6.14 3.80 -36.78
N ALA A 35 6.87 3.87 -37.90
CA ALA A 35 8.02 4.78 -38.04
C ALA A 35 7.59 6.25 -38.21
N ALA A 36 6.48 6.50 -38.91
CA ALA A 36 5.93 7.84 -39.14
C ALA A 36 5.42 8.54 -37.87
N VAL A 37 5.02 7.79 -36.84
CA VAL A 37 4.50 8.34 -35.57
C VAL A 37 5.62 8.89 -34.66
N VAL A 38 6.90 8.60 -34.94
CA VAL A 38 8.03 8.88 -34.03
C VAL A 38 9.00 9.96 -34.54
N VAL A 39 9.01 10.25 -35.86
CA VAL A 39 10.03 11.12 -36.47
C VAL A 39 9.37 12.27 -37.24
N GLN A 40 9.69 13.53 -36.90
CA GLN A 40 9.21 14.74 -37.60
C GLN A 40 9.88 14.96 -38.98
N ASP A 41 10.44 13.91 -39.59
CA ASP A 41 11.12 13.95 -40.90
C ASP A 41 10.43 12.95 -41.86
N GLU A 42 9.47 13.48 -42.62
CA GLU A 42 8.66 12.73 -43.60
C GLU A 42 9.51 12.08 -44.70
N VAL A 43 10.67 12.65 -45.02
CA VAL A 43 11.53 12.15 -46.12
C VAL A 43 12.25 10.87 -45.70
N LEU A 44 12.71 10.83 -44.44
CA LEU A 44 13.45 9.69 -43.90
C LEU A 44 12.54 8.49 -43.63
N THR A 45 11.31 8.75 -43.19
CA THR A 45 10.28 7.73 -42.91
C THR A 45 9.73 7.10 -44.20
N THR A 46 9.49 7.90 -45.24
CA THR A 46 9.11 7.40 -46.57
C THR A 46 10.22 6.52 -47.18
N SER A 47 11.49 6.96 -47.05
CA SER A 47 12.64 6.18 -47.53
C SER A 47 12.85 4.85 -46.79
N LEU A 48 12.48 4.77 -45.52
CA LEU A 48 12.55 3.53 -44.72
C LEU A 48 11.46 2.54 -45.16
N ALA A 49 10.25 3.05 -45.43
CA ALA A 49 9.14 2.26 -45.96
C ALA A 49 9.47 1.67 -47.34
N ASP A 50 10.06 2.47 -48.22
CA ASP A 50 10.51 2.02 -49.54
C ASP A 50 11.58 0.93 -49.46
N ALA A 51 12.54 1.05 -48.53
CA ALA A 51 13.58 0.04 -48.32
C ALA A 51 13.02 -1.29 -47.78
N VAL A 52 11.99 -1.22 -46.92
CA VAL A 52 11.28 -2.40 -46.41
C VAL A 52 10.45 -3.06 -47.51
N ALA A 53 9.71 -2.27 -48.30
CA ALA A 53 8.92 -2.77 -49.43
C ALA A 53 9.81 -3.43 -50.50
N ALA A 54 10.99 -2.87 -50.76
CA ALA A 54 11.97 -3.40 -51.68
C ALA A 54 12.81 -4.58 -51.12
N ARG A 55 12.66 -4.91 -49.83
CA ARG A 55 13.49 -5.90 -49.12
C ARG A 55 15.01 -5.64 -49.23
N ASP A 56 15.40 -4.36 -49.31
CA ASP A 56 16.78 -3.92 -49.45
C ASP A 56 17.42 -3.74 -48.06
N GLU A 57 18.07 -4.81 -47.59
CA GLU A 57 18.68 -4.90 -46.27
C GLU A 57 19.81 -3.88 -46.07
N THR A 58 20.61 -3.62 -47.10
CA THR A 58 21.74 -2.68 -47.00
C THR A 58 21.24 -1.24 -46.88
N ARG A 59 20.24 -0.86 -47.68
CA ARG A 59 19.62 0.46 -47.61
C ARG A 59 18.85 0.66 -46.31
N PHE A 60 18.14 -0.36 -45.84
CA PHE A 60 17.44 -0.34 -44.56
C PHE A 60 18.40 -0.11 -43.38
N LEU A 61 19.50 -0.86 -43.31
CA LEU A 61 20.51 -0.71 -42.25
C LEU A 61 21.21 0.66 -42.30
N ALA A 62 21.48 1.19 -43.50
CA ALA A 62 22.09 2.51 -43.66
C ALA A 62 21.15 3.65 -43.23
N LEU A 63 19.85 3.55 -43.53
CA LEU A 63 18.84 4.50 -43.07
C LEU A 63 18.60 4.40 -41.56
N LEU A 64 18.67 3.20 -40.98
CA LEU A 64 18.62 3.01 -39.53
C LEU A 64 19.81 3.61 -38.80
N ALA A 65 21.01 3.50 -39.38
CA ALA A 65 22.19 4.17 -38.85
C ALA A 65 22.00 5.70 -38.86
N ARG A 66 21.42 6.26 -39.93
CA ARG A 66 21.09 7.69 -40.02
C ARG A 66 19.99 8.12 -39.04
N LEU A 67 18.96 7.30 -38.82
CA LEU A 67 17.94 7.53 -37.78
C LEU A 67 18.57 7.54 -36.39
N ARG A 68 19.45 6.59 -36.09
CA ARG A 68 20.19 6.55 -34.82
C ARG A 68 21.08 7.77 -34.62
N GLU A 69 21.68 8.30 -35.68
CA GLU A 69 22.44 9.57 -35.62
C GLU A 69 21.52 10.78 -35.46
N ALA A 70 20.32 10.78 -36.06
CA ALA A 70 19.33 11.85 -35.92
C ALA A 70 18.66 11.89 -34.52
N GLU A 71 18.55 10.73 -33.84
CA GLU A 71 18.05 10.59 -32.45
C GLU A 71 19.12 10.84 -31.37
N LYS A 72 20.38 11.11 -31.73
CA LYS A 72 21.36 11.53 -30.73
C LYS A 72 21.00 12.94 -30.25
N PRO A 73 20.85 13.14 -28.92
CA PRO A 73 20.50 14.45 -28.38
C PRO A 73 21.60 15.45 -28.77
N LYS A 74 21.19 16.58 -29.33
CA LYS A 74 22.09 17.62 -29.84
C LYS A 74 22.49 18.61 -28.75
N THR A 75 21.74 18.64 -27.64
CA THR A 75 22.00 19.48 -26.47
C THR A 75 21.99 18.69 -25.15
N VAL A 76 22.51 19.32 -24.10
CA VAL A 76 22.45 18.77 -22.73
C VAL A 76 21.01 18.71 -22.24
N GLU A 77 20.16 19.71 -22.55
CA GLU A 77 18.74 19.70 -22.20
C GLU A 77 17.97 18.52 -22.83
N GLU A 78 18.19 18.21 -24.11
CA GLU A 78 17.52 17.09 -24.79
C GLU A 78 17.95 15.72 -24.20
N THR A 79 19.20 15.62 -23.74
CA THR A 79 19.72 14.44 -23.06
C THR A 79 19.03 14.22 -21.71
N VAL A 80 18.82 15.30 -20.96
CA VAL A 80 18.12 15.30 -19.67
C VAL A 80 16.65 14.90 -19.84
N ASP A 81 15.95 15.45 -20.83
CA ASP A 81 14.54 15.11 -21.13
C ASP A 81 14.35 13.66 -21.56
N ARG A 82 15.28 13.12 -22.36
CA ARG A 82 15.26 11.71 -22.71
C ARG A 82 15.47 10.82 -21.47
N LEU A 83 16.42 11.17 -20.61
CA LEU A 83 16.70 10.40 -19.41
C LEU A 83 15.53 10.43 -18.42
N ARG A 84 14.86 11.58 -18.27
CA ARG A 84 13.63 11.74 -17.47
C ARG A 84 12.57 10.71 -17.86
N ARG A 85 12.25 10.61 -19.16
CA ARG A 85 11.28 9.63 -19.67
C ARG A 85 11.68 8.20 -19.36
N LEU A 86 12.96 7.86 -19.58
CA LEU A 86 13.46 6.52 -19.32
C LEU A 86 13.43 6.16 -17.82
N LEU A 87 13.70 7.11 -16.93
CA LEU A 87 13.61 6.90 -15.48
C LEU A 87 12.15 6.69 -15.05
N ALA A 88 11.22 7.48 -15.58
CA ALA A 88 9.79 7.29 -15.33
C ALA A 88 9.31 5.92 -15.82
N ASP A 89 9.75 5.48 -17.00
CA ASP A 89 9.45 4.15 -17.54
C ASP A 89 10.01 3.02 -16.66
N ALA A 90 11.22 3.20 -16.10
CA ALA A 90 11.82 2.20 -15.21
C ALA A 90 11.06 2.09 -13.88
N VAL A 91 10.60 3.20 -13.32
CA VAL A 91 9.72 3.23 -12.14
C VAL A 91 8.39 2.54 -12.45
N ALA A 92 7.80 2.83 -13.61
CA ALA A 92 6.59 2.15 -14.08
C ALA A 92 6.79 0.64 -14.27
N ALA A 93 7.98 0.22 -14.71
CA ALA A 93 8.29 -1.19 -14.86
C ALA A 93 8.67 -1.88 -13.53
N ARG A 94 8.82 -1.13 -12.42
CA ARG A 94 9.47 -1.60 -11.17
C ARG A 94 10.84 -2.23 -11.40
N ASP A 95 11.56 -1.74 -12.41
CA ASP A 95 12.84 -2.28 -12.84
C ASP A 95 13.97 -1.53 -12.12
N GLU A 96 14.31 -2.01 -10.92
CA GLU A 96 15.37 -1.45 -10.08
C GLU A 96 16.69 -1.34 -10.84
N THR A 97 17.06 -2.43 -11.50
CA THR A 97 18.33 -2.54 -12.21
C THR A 97 18.41 -1.50 -13.31
N ARG A 98 17.33 -1.34 -14.10
CA ARG A 98 17.24 -0.31 -15.13
C ARG A 98 17.22 1.09 -14.55
N PHE A 99 16.49 1.33 -13.45
CA PHE A 99 16.43 2.63 -12.80
C PHE A 99 17.81 3.08 -12.31
N LEU A 100 18.51 2.21 -11.57
CA LEU A 100 19.86 2.47 -11.09
C LEU A 100 20.86 2.61 -12.25
N ALA A 101 20.74 1.79 -13.29
CA ALA A 101 21.59 1.90 -14.49
C ALA A 101 21.35 3.19 -15.28
N LEU A 102 20.12 3.71 -15.32
CA LEU A 102 19.80 4.99 -15.93
C LEU A 102 20.32 6.16 -15.11
N LEU A 103 20.18 6.11 -13.77
CA LEU A 103 20.79 7.10 -12.89
C LEU A 103 22.30 7.13 -13.08
N ALA A 104 22.97 5.98 -13.13
CA ALA A 104 24.42 5.88 -13.33
C ALA A 104 24.93 6.48 -14.64
N ARG A 105 24.05 6.82 -15.60
CA ARG A 105 24.42 7.53 -16.85
C ARG A 105 24.53 9.04 -16.66
N LEU A 106 24.05 9.59 -15.56
CA LEU A 106 24.19 11.01 -15.25
C LEU A 106 25.67 11.36 -15.03
N ARG A 107 26.14 12.39 -15.73
CA ARG A 107 27.49 12.92 -15.54
C ARG A 107 27.48 13.96 -14.43
N GLU A 108 28.33 13.77 -13.44
CA GLU A 108 28.51 14.74 -12.35
C GLU A 108 29.23 16.00 -12.86
N ALA A 109 28.71 17.18 -12.50
CA ALA A 109 29.37 18.46 -12.71
C ALA A 109 30.33 18.82 -11.55
N GLU A 110 31.12 19.88 -11.74
CA GLU A 110 32.00 20.40 -10.68
C GLU A 110 31.18 20.86 -9.47
N LYS A 111 31.56 20.36 -8.29
CA LYS A 111 30.92 20.68 -7.01
C LYS A 111 31.18 22.14 -6.63
N PRO A 112 30.20 22.80 -5.98
CA PRO A 112 30.42 24.15 -5.43
C PRO A 112 31.52 24.15 -4.37
N LYS A 113 32.18 25.29 -4.19
CA LYS A 113 33.33 25.46 -3.28
C LYS A 113 32.95 26.15 -1.97
N THR A 114 31.79 26.80 -1.93
CA THR A 114 31.30 27.56 -0.77
C THR A 114 29.84 27.23 -0.46
N VAL A 115 29.42 27.54 0.75
CA VAL A 115 28.03 27.37 1.21
C VAL A 115 27.12 28.30 0.42
N GLU A 116 27.53 29.55 0.25
CA GLU A 116 26.82 30.61 -0.48
C GLU A 116 26.56 30.20 -1.93
N GLU A 117 27.60 29.73 -2.62
CA GLU A 117 27.48 29.24 -3.99
C GLU A 117 26.50 28.06 -4.08
N THR A 118 26.54 27.16 -3.10
CA THR A 118 25.65 25.99 -3.04
C THR A 118 24.21 26.43 -2.86
N VAL A 119 23.92 27.31 -1.90
CA VAL A 119 22.58 27.87 -1.65
C VAL A 119 22.04 28.59 -2.89
N ASP A 120 22.87 29.37 -3.56
CA ASP A 120 22.50 30.07 -4.79
C ASP A 120 22.20 29.13 -5.95
N ARG A 121 23.00 28.06 -6.14
CA ARG A 121 22.73 27.02 -7.13
C ARG A 121 21.44 26.28 -6.81
N LEU A 122 21.24 25.90 -5.54
CA LEU A 122 20.03 25.24 -5.05
C LEU A 122 18.79 26.09 -5.32
N ARG A 123 18.83 27.38 -5.02
CA ARG A 123 17.73 28.31 -5.25
C ARG A 123 17.33 28.40 -6.74
N ARG A 124 18.29 28.40 -7.66
CA ARG A 124 18.03 28.50 -9.10
C ARG A 124 17.46 27.21 -9.69
N LEU A 125 17.86 26.06 -9.14
CA LEU A 125 17.55 24.75 -9.71
C LEU A 125 16.38 24.04 -9.03
N SER A 126 16.01 24.48 -7.82
CA SER A 126 14.95 23.80 -7.07
C SER A 126 13.60 23.97 -7.75
N THR A 127 12.90 22.86 -7.93
CA THR A 127 11.56 22.83 -8.55
C THR A 127 10.58 22.06 -7.68
N THR A 128 9.28 22.25 -7.93
CA THR A 128 8.23 21.49 -7.26
C THR A 128 8.06 20.06 -7.81
N ASN A 129 8.78 19.68 -8.88
CA ASN A 129 8.79 18.30 -9.38
C ASN A 129 9.99 17.55 -8.81
N PRO A 130 9.79 16.54 -7.95
CA PRO A 130 10.89 15.84 -7.29
C PRO A 130 11.89 15.18 -8.26
N MET A 131 11.41 14.64 -9.40
CA MET A 131 12.29 14.01 -10.39
C MET A 131 13.16 15.04 -11.11
N ASP A 132 12.59 16.20 -11.45
CA ASP A 132 13.34 17.28 -12.11
C ASP A 132 14.34 17.89 -11.16
N ASP A 133 13.94 18.09 -9.91
CA ASP A 133 14.77 18.59 -8.83
C ASP A 133 15.99 17.66 -8.58
N ILE A 134 15.77 16.35 -8.54
CA ILE A 134 16.83 15.35 -8.38
C ILE A 134 17.79 15.30 -9.57
N VAL A 135 17.27 15.24 -10.79
CA VAL A 135 18.12 15.22 -11.99
C VAL A 135 18.95 16.49 -12.06
N ALA A 136 18.36 17.65 -11.79
CA ALA A 136 19.09 18.92 -11.72
C ALA A 136 20.19 18.89 -10.64
N ARG A 137 19.91 18.38 -9.44
CA ARG A 137 20.93 18.28 -8.37
C ARG A 137 22.12 17.43 -8.79
N ILE A 138 21.87 16.26 -9.38
CA ILE A 138 22.94 15.35 -9.81
C ILE A 138 23.76 16.00 -10.92
N SER A 139 23.09 16.52 -11.96
CA SER A 139 23.75 17.15 -13.11
C SER A 139 24.51 18.43 -12.77
N HIS A 140 24.24 19.06 -11.62
CA HIS A 140 24.91 20.28 -11.16
C HIS A 140 25.86 20.05 -9.96
N GLY A 141 26.15 18.80 -9.60
CA GLY A 141 27.11 18.46 -8.55
C GLY A 141 26.66 18.85 -7.14
N LEU A 142 25.36 18.94 -6.90
CA LEU A 142 24.75 19.41 -5.63
C LEU A 142 24.51 18.28 -4.63
N PHE A 143 25.48 17.36 -4.50
CA PHE A 143 25.45 16.29 -3.50
C PHE A 143 26.87 15.85 -3.10
N SER A 144 27.01 15.26 -1.90
CA SER A 144 28.31 14.75 -1.41
C SER A 144 28.59 13.33 -1.90
N GLY A 145 29.87 12.93 -1.98
CA GLY A 145 30.27 11.61 -2.51
C GLY A 145 30.15 11.48 -4.03
N SER A 146 30.08 10.26 -4.55
CA SER A 146 29.79 9.98 -5.96
C SER A 146 28.48 9.21 -6.09
N LEU A 147 27.86 9.30 -7.26
CA LEU A 147 26.65 8.56 -7.59
C LEU A 147 26.91 7.05 -7.52
N GLN A 148 28.08 6.56 -7.94
CA GLN A 148 28.46 5.16 -7.75
C GLN A 148 28.59 4.78 -6.27
N GLY A 149 29.12 5.65 -5.41
CA GLY A 149 29.18 5.40 -3.96
C GLY A 149 27.79 5.31 -3.34
N LEU A 150 26.88 6.22 -3.73
CA LEU A 150 25.47 6.18 -3.31
C LEU A 150 24.78 4.86 -3.72
N LEU A 151 25.03 4.38 -4.95
CA LEU A 151 24.44 3.14 -5.47
C LEU A 151 25.07 1.88 -4.84
N ALA A 152 26.33 1.93 -4.43
CA ALA A 152 27.00 0.83 -3.73
C ALA A 152 26.57 0.73 -2.25
N ASP A 153 26.14 1.84 -1.64
CA ASP A 153 25.69 1.91 -0.25
C ASP A 153 24.33 1.22 0.00
N VAL A 154 23.65 0.66 -1.00
CA VAL A 154 22.31 0.05 -0.87
C VAL A 154 22.28 -1.07 0.19
N VAL A 155 23.35 -1.85 0.33
CA VAL A 155 23.50 -2.88 1.38
C VAL A 155 23.72 -2.27 2.78
N GLY A 156 24.22 -1.04 2.86
CA GLY A 156 24.42 -0.27 4.08
C GLY A 156 23.18 0.49 4.58
N LEU A 157 22.12 0.58 3.77
CA LEU A 157 20.90 1.34 4.09
C LEU A 157 20.04 0.71 5.18
N THR A 158 20.29 -0.55 5.57
CA THR A 158 19.54 -1.24 6.64
C THR A 158 20.43 -1.99 7.63
N SER A 159 21.73 -1.66 7.69
CA SER A 159 22.70 -2.32 8.58
C SER A 159 23.47 -1.30 9.43
N GLY A 160 24.12 -1.77 10.50
CA GLY A 160 24.87 -0.91 11.42
C GLY A 160 24.00 0.19 12.03
N VAL A 161 24.39 1.46 11.82
CA VAL A 161 23.63 2.65 12.28
C VAL A 161 22.24 2.78 11.65
N ASN A 162 22.03 2.14 10.49
CA ASN A 162 20.74 2.06 9.80
C ASN A 162 19.95 0.78 10.14
N SER A 163 20.46 -0.08 11.04
CA SER A 163 19.82 -1.35 11.35
C SER A 163 18.38 -1.14 11.83
N GLN A 164 17.46 -1.92 11.25
CA GLN A 164 16.06 -2.04 11.67
C GLN A 164 15.86 -3.23 12.63
N ASP A 165 16.94 -3.94 12.93
CA ASP A 165 16.97 -5.17 13.73
C ASP A 165 18.04 -5.06 14.83
N ASN A 166 17.89 -4.07 15.73
CA ASN A 166 18.82 -3.82 16.82
C ASN A 166 18.53 -4.74 18.01
N SER A 167 19.58 -5.29 18.63
CA SER A 167 19.45 -6.05 19.88
C SER A 167 19.52 -5.12 21.10
N ASN A 168 18.36 -4.63 21.52
CA ASN A 168 18.22 -3.78 22.71
C ASN A 168 17.77 -4.59 23.95
N PRO A 169 18.28 -4.28 25.16
CA PRO A 169 17.89 -4.98 26.38
C PRO A 169 16.41 -4.79 26.72
N ASP A 170 15.85 -5.69 27.53
CA ASP A 170 14.49 -5.54 28.05
C ASP A 170 14.32 -4.21 28.80
N PRO A 171 13.13 -3.58 28.71
CA PRO A 171 12.87 -2.35 29.44
C PRO A 171 12.94 -2.61 30.95
N PRO A 172 13.45 -1.66 31.76
CA PRO A 172 13.52 -1.80 33.22
C PRO A 172 12.16 -1.99 33.93
N ARG A 173 11.05 -1.76 33.21
CA ARG A 173 9.67 -1.95 33.67
C ARG A 173 8.80 -2.41 32.48
N PRO A 174 7.68 -3.11 32.71
CA PRO A 174 6.78 -3.51 31.62
C PRO A 174 6.22 -2.30 30.88
N LEU A 175 6.29 -2.31 29.55
CA LEU A 175 5.75 -1.27 28.66
C LEU A 175 4.68 -1.79 27.69
N TYR A 176 4.59 -3.11 27.54
CA TYR A 176 3.72 -3.82 26.61
C TYR A 176 2.80 -4.77 27.41
N PRO A 177 1.52 -4.97 27.03
CA PRO A 177 0.84 -4.44 25.84
C PRO A 177 0.38 -2.98 25.93
N ALA A 178 0.44 -2.35 27.11
CA ALA A 178 0.11 -0.93 27.29
C ALA A 178 0.76 -0.39 28.58
N VAL A 179 1.07 0.92 28.62
CA VAL A 179 1.56 1.60 29.82
C VAL A 179 0.39 2.22 30.60
N GLY A 180 -0.57 2.83 29.90
CA GLY A 180 -1.80 3.37 30.48
C GLY A 180 -3.04 2.64 29.97
N SER A 181 -4.11 2.62 30.77
CA SER A 181 -5.38 1.98 30.40
C SER A 181 -6.11 2.65 29.22
N CYS A 182 -5.73 3.89 28.88
CA CYS A 182 -6.28 4.64 27.75
C CYS A 182 -5.36 4.65 26.53
N ASP A 183 -4.24 3.93 26.58
CA ASP A 183 -3.37 3.78 25.42
C ASP A 183 -4.03 2.85 24.39
N ALA A 184 -3.86 3.17 23.12
CA ALA A 184 -4.25 2.27 22.03
C ALA A 184 -3.46 0.94 22.11
N PRO A 185 -4.06 -0.18 21.69
CA PRO A 185 -3.34 -1.44 21.61
C PRO A 185 -2.26 -1.37 20.53
N TYR A 186 -1.11 -1.98 20.79
CA TYR A 186 -0.10 -2.23 19.77
C TYR A 186 -0.53 -3.38 18.87
N SER A 187 -0.41 -3.21 17.55
CA SER A 187 -0.54 -4.26 16.54
C SER A 187 0.81 -4.90 16.20
N VAL A 188 1.91 -4.20 16.48
CA VAL A 188 3.29 -4.67 16.25
C VAL A 188 3.83 -5.39 17.49
N PRO A 189 4.44 -6.58 17.34
CA PRO A 189 5.12 -7.27 18.44
C PRO A 189 6.21 -6.42 19.12
N GLU A 190 6.35 -6.56 20.44
CA GLU A 190 7.28 -5.75 21.26
C GLU A 190 8.73 -5.86 20.80
N ASP A 191 9.18 -7.06 20.41
CA ASP A 191 10.53 -7.30 19.89
C ASP A 191 10.81 -6.48 18.62
N ARG A 192 9.83 -6.40 17.71
CA ARG A 192 9.91 -5.57 16.50
C ARG A 192 9.89 -4.09 16.81
N LEU A 193 9.03 -3.63 17.72
CA LEU A 193 8.99 -2.23 18.17
C LEU A 193 10.35 -1.79 18.74
N ARG A 194 10.94 -2.65 19.59
CA ARG A 194 12.21 -2.39 20.26
C ARG A 194 13.41 -2.46 19.33
N ALA A 195 13.39 -3.36 18.35
CA ALA A 195 14.48 -3.56 17.41
C ALA A 195 14.68 -2.37 16.44
N ALA A 196 13.65 -1.56 16.20
CA ALA A 196 13.77 -0.36 15.37
C ALA A 196 14.56 0.79 16.03
N ILE A 197 14.84 0.72 17.33
CA ILE A 197 15.51 1.79 18.09
C ILE A 197 17.03 1.61 18.00
N TYR A 198 17.74 2.54 17.37
CA TYR A 198 19.20 2.54 17.44
C TYR A 198 19.67 3.39 18.61
N ILE A 199 20.42 2.78 19.53
CA ILE A 199 21.02 3.44 20.70
C ILE A 199 22.53 3.56 20.46
N PRO A 200 23.07 4.77 20.28
CA PRO A 200 24.50 4.94 20.09
C PRO A 200 25.31 4.48 21.32
N PRO A 201 26.54 3.96 21.15
CA PRO A 201 27.39 3.56 22.27
C PRO A 201 27.66 4.67 23.30
N GLY A 202 27.60 5.94 22.87
CA GLY A 202 27.77 7.11 23.73
C GLY A 202 26.54 7.51 24.55
N PHE A 203 25.41 6.81 24.43
CA PHE A 203 24.18 7.13 25.16
C PHE A 203 24.39 6.99 26.68
N THR A 204 24.10 8.06 27.43
CA THR A 204 24.50 8.16 28.85
C THR A 204 23.44 7.65 29.84
N ASN A 205 22.35 7.06 29.35
CA ASN A 205 21.25 6.53 30.18
C ASN A 205 20.67 7.57 31.14
N GLY A 206 20.42 8.78 30.62
CA GLY A 206 19.69 9.84 31.35
C GLY A 206 20.57 10.85 32.09
N ARG A 207 21.91 10.77 32.01
CA ARG A 207 22.77 11.88 32.48
C ARG A 207 22.55 13.12 31.61
N LYS A 208 22.38 12.95 30.30
CA LYS A 208 21.87 13.98 29.39
C LYS A 208 20.39 13.68 29.05
N PRO A 209 19.55 14.73 28.84
CA PRO A 209 18.21 14.57 28.28
C PRO A 209 18.20 13.75 26.98
N PRO A 210 17.40 12.67 26.87
CA PRO A 210 17.30 11.91 25.64
C PRO A 210 16.55 12.67 24.55
N VAL A 211 17.01 12.53 23.31
CA VAL A 211 16.39 13.08 22.10
C VAL A 211 16.14 11.94 21.12
N ILE A 212 14.87 11.70 20.77
CA ILE A 212 14.46 10.67 19.82
C ILE A 212 14.30 11.31 18.45
N LEU A 213 15.11 10.88 17.48
CA LEU A 213 15.07 11.35 16.10
C LEU A 213 14.23 10.39 15.25
N VAL A 214 13.11 10.88 14.71
CA VAL A 214 12.14 10.11 13.93
C VAL A 214 12.27 10.45 12.43
N PRO A 215 12.34 9.46 11.52
CA PRO A 215 12.72 9.69 10.12
C PRO A 215 11.59 10.23 9.24
N ASN A 216 11.97 10.82 8.10
CA ASN A 216 11.05 11.19 7.03
C ASN A 216 10.63 9.96 6.17
N THR A 217 9.56 10.11 5.37
CA THR A 217 9.12 9.13 4.36
C THR A 217 10.23 8.80 3.37
N GLY A 218 10.64 7.54 3.29
CA GLY A 218 11.65 7.06 2.35
C GLY A 218 13.06 6.91 2.94
N ASN A 219 13.23 7.19 4.24
CA ASN A 219 14.53 7.13 4.93
C ASN A 219 14.51 6.36 6.26
N THR A 220 15.71 6.04 6.75
CA THR A 220 15.96 5.63 8.14
C THR A 220 16.22 6.86 9.02
N GLY A 221 16.21 6.67 10.35
CA GLY A 221 16.53 7.75 11.29
C GLY A 221 17.94 8.29 11.06
N TYR A 222 18.91 7.41 10.87
CA TYR A 222 20.27 7.85 10.59
C TYR A 222 20.37 8.63 9.28
N THR A 223 19.85 8.12 8.16
CA THR A 223 19.98 8.81 6.86
C THR A 223 19.28 10.17 6.83
N THR A 224 18.19 10.33 7.59
CA THR A 224 17.50 11.62 7.75
C THR A 224 18.39 12.67 8.44
N TYR A 225 19.13 12.28 9.48
CA TYR A 225 19.82 13.23 10.37
C TYR A 225 21.36 13.20 10.33
N MET A 226 21.97 12.32 9.53
CA MET A 226 23.43 12.09 9.48
C MET A 226 24.26 13.33 9.12
N SER A 227 23.65 14.31 8.46
CA SER A 227 24.29 15.57 8.02
C SER A 227 23.77 16.80 8.77
N SER A 228 22.97 16.62 9.82
CA SER A 228 22.35 17.71 10.56
C SER A 228 22.43 17.48 12.06
N LEU A 229 21.39 16.89 12.66
CA LEU A 229 21.29 16.78 14.10
C LEU A 229 22.23 15.73 14.69
N ILE A 230 22.50 14.62 14.00
CA ILE A 230 23.40 13.58 14.54
C ILE A 230 24.81 14.12 14.83
N PRO A 231 25.53 14.75 13.88
CA PRO A 231 26.87 15.26 14.16
C PRO A 231 26.87 16.35 15.25
N LEU A 232 25.82 17.17 15.33
CA LEU A 232 25.70 18.22 16.36
C LEU A 232 25.43 17.63 17.75
N LEU A 233 24.49 16.67 17.86
CA LEU A 233 24.08 16.09 19.13
C LEU A 233 25.08 15.06 19.68
N THR A 234 25.91 14.46 18.82
CA THR A 234 26.96 13.51 19.22
C THR A 234 28.35 14.13 19.36
N ALA A 235 28.51 15.42 19.03
CA ALA A 235 29.78 16.11 19.18
C ALA A 235 30.30 16.04 20.63
N PRO A 236 31.62 15.87 20.86
CA PRO A 236 32.19 15.83 22.21
C PRO A 236 31.88 17.07 23.06
N ALA A 237 31.71 18.23 22.42
CA ALA A 237 31.36 19.49 23.07
C ALA A 237 29.88 19.54 23.54
N THR A 238 29.02 18.66 23.03
CA THR A 238 27.59 18.66 23.33
C THR A 238 27.33 18.00 24.67
N SER A 239 26.95 18.81 25.67
CA SER A 239 26.67 18.37 27.04
C SER A 239 25.18 18.28 27.36
N TYR A 240 24.30 18.76 26.46
CA TYR A 240 22.88 18.98 26.77
C TYR A 240 21.93 17.91 26.22
N ALA A 241 22.38 16.97 25.38
CA ALA A 241 21.50 16.00 24.72
C ALA A 241 22.16 14.62 24.54
N ASP A 242 21.32 13.58 24.52
CA ASP A 242 21.66 12.20 24.17
C ASP A 242 20.75 11.73 23.01
N PRO A 243 21.24 11.71 21.76
CA PRO A 243 20.42 11.30 20.63
C PRO A 243 20.28 9.78 20.56
N VAL A 244 19.08 9.33 20.21
CA VAL A 244 18.76 8.00 19.67
C VAL A 244 17.93 8.22 18.41
N TRP A 245 17.88 7.24 17.50
CA TRP A 245 17.09 7.39 16.29
C TRP A 245 16.31 6.12 15.95
N LEU A 246 15.18 6.31 15.28
CA LEU A 246 14.32 5.22 14.85
C LEU A 246 14.61 4.86 13.40
N ASN A 247 14.92 3.60 13.16
CA ASN A 247 15.02 3.02 11.84
C ASN A 247 13.73 2.24 11.57
N LEU A 248 12.70 2.96 11.13
CA LEU A 248 11.39 2.38 10.88
C LEU A 248 11.44 1.40 9.70
N PRO A 249 10.75 0.24 9.79
CA PRO A 249 10.72 -0.74 8.71
C PRO A 249 10.25 -0.15 7.38
N ALA A 250 10.76 -0.69 6.27
CA ALA A 250 10.43 -0.22 4.92
C ALA A 250 10.63 1.30 4.73
N PHE A 251 11.64 1.87 5.41
CA PHE A 251 12.04 3.27 5.26
C PHE A 251 10.89 4.26 5.52
N SER A 252 10.04 3.99 6.51
CA SER A 252 8.88 4.85 6.85
C SER A 252 7.88 5.05 5.69
N THR A 253 7.75 4.10 4.75
CA THR A 253 6.85 4.23 3.59
C THR A 253 5.45 3.60 3.76
N GLY A 254 5.26 2.74 4.77
CA GLY A 254 4.00 2.10 5.15
C GLY A 254 2.99 3.00 5.87
N ASP A 255 2.07 2.40 6.62
CA ASP A 255 1.02 3.13 7.36
C ASP A 255 1.61 3.94 8.52
N ILE A 256 1.35 5.25 8.53
CA ILE A 256 1.79 6.18 9.59
C ILE A 256 1.23 5.80 10.96
N GLN A 257 0.02 5.22 11.02
CA GLN A 257 -0.59 4.77 12.27
C GLN A 257 0.23 3.64 12.91
N VAL A 258 0.75 2.73 12.09
CA VAL A 258 1.66 1.65 12.54
C VAL A 258 3.00 2.25 12.94
N TYR A 259 3.54 3.23 12.20
CA TYR A 259 4.78 3.89 12.60
C TYR A 259 4.66 4.69 13.90
N ALA A 260 3.47 5.22 14.22
CA ALA A 260 3.20 5.86 15.49
C ALA A 260 3.31 4.89 16.68
N GLU A 261 3.09 3.58 16.47
CA GLU A 261 3.35 2.54 17.48
C GLU A 261 4.84 2.49 17.85
N TYR A 262 5.73 2.51 16.85
CA TYR A 262 7.18 2.54 17.07
C TYR A 262 7.60 3.79 17.83
N VAL A 263 7.01 4.94 17.52
CA VAL A 263 7.29 6.20 18.23
C VAL A 263 6.77 6.15 19.67
N ALA A 264 5.53 5.69 19.89
CA ALA A 264 4.95 5.57 21.22
C ALA A 264 5.80 4.64 22.11
N TYR A 265 6.15 3.47 21.59
CA TYR A 265 7.00 2.52 22.30
C TYR A 265 8.40 3.10 22.56
N ALA A 266 9.02 3.76 21.57
CA ALA A 266 10.33 4.38 21.74
C ALA A 266 10.34 5.48 22.81
N ILE A 267 9.29 6.31 22.89
CA ILE A 267 9.13 7.32 23.92
C ILE A 267 9.20 6.69 25.32
N HIS A 268 8.39 5.65 25.57
CA HIS A 268 8.38 4.98 26.87
C HIS A 268 9.68 4.22 27.13
N TYR A 269 10.20 3.53 26.14
CA TYR A 269 11.40 2.70 26.24
C TYR A 269 12.62 3.56 26.58
N VAL A 270 12.87 4.61 25.81
CA VAL A 270 14.01 5.52 26.02
C VAL A 270 13.87 6.27 27.35
N ALA A 271 12.67 6.74 27.70
CA ALA A 271 12.42 7.35 29.01
C ALA A 271 12.72 6.38 30.15
N SER A 272 12.31 5.11 30.03
CA SER A 272 12.57 4.08 31.05
C SER A 272 14.05 3.76 31.21
N ARG A 273 14.80 3.68 30.10
CA ARG A 273 16.26 3.49 30.08
C ARG A 273 17.01 4.70 30.66
N ALA A 274 16.43 5.88 30.56
CA ALA A 274 16.95 7.13 31.11
C ALA A 274 16.48 7.41 32.56
N GLY A 275 16.05 6.39 33.31
CA GLY A 275 15.64 6.54 34.71
C GLY A 275 14.38 7.38 34.90
N GLY A 276 13.48 7.40 33.91
CA GLY A 276 12.26 8.21 33.90
C GLY A 276 12.46 9.64 33.43
N ARG A 277 13.67 10.03 32.99
CA ARG A 277 13.92 11.35 32.42
C ARG A 277 13.09 11.54 31.15
N LYS A 278 12.41 12.68 31.04
CA LYS A 278 11.56 13.00 29.89
C LYS A 278 12.38 13.12 28.60
N VAL A 279 11.80 12.67 27.49
CA VAL A 279 12.44 12.67 26.16
C VAL A 279 11.94 13.84 25.32
N THR A 280 12.78 14.37 24.43
CA THR A 280 12.34 15.26 23.35
C THR A 280 12.22 14.44 22.07
N VAL A 281 11.09 14.55 21.37
CA VAL A 281 10.87 13.81 20.11
C VAL A 281 10.99 14.78 18.94
N VAL A 282 11.84 14.46 17.98
CA VAL A 282 12.16 15.32 16.82
C VAL A 282 11.70 14.64 15.55
N GLY A 283 11.02 15.39 14.68
CA GLY A 283 10.53 14.89 13.39
C GLY A 283 10.78 15.87 12.24
N LEU A 284 11.12 15.35 11.06
CA LEU A 284 11.12 16.05 9.78
C LEU A 284 9.91 15.60 8.94
N GLY A 285 9.16 16.53 8.36
CA GLY A 285 8.03 16.20 7.48
C GLY A 285 7.06 15.23 8.14
N GLN A 286 6.87 14.06 7.50
CA GLN A 286 5.98 12.96 7.96
C GLN A 286 6.13 12.65 9.45
N ALA A 287 7.36 12.66 9.97
CA ALA A 287 7.60 12.32 11.37
C ALA A 287 6.82 13.22 12.33
N SER A 288 6.47 14.44 11.93
CA SER A 288 5.65 15.36 12.73
C SER A 288 4.25 14.78 12.97
N VAL A 289 3.58 14.31 11.90
CA VAL A 289 2.27 13.65 12.05
C VAL A 289 2.37 12.27 12.71
N THR A 290 3.48 11.54 12.52
CA THR A 290 3.74 10.27 13.22
C THR A 290 3.89 10.47 14.74
N ASN A 291 4.70 11.46 15.15
CA ASN A 291 4.90 11.82 16.55
C ASN A 291 3.60 12.29 17.19
N HIS A 292 2.86 13.16 16.49
CA HIS A 292 1.62 13.71 16.99
C HIS A 292 0.52 12.65 17.12
N TRP A 293 0.47 11.68 16.21
CA TRP A 293 -0.42 10.52 16.33
C TRP A 293 -0.08 9.67 17.56
N ALA A 294 1.21 9.40 17.81
CA ALA A 294 1.64 8.68 19.01
C ALA A 294 1.21 9.40 20.30
N LEU A 295 1.41 10.73 20.36
CA LEU A 295 0.97 11.55 21.49
C LEU A 295 -0.55 11.57 21.64
N LYS A 296 -1.30 11.51 20.55
CA LYS A 296 -2.76 11.47 20.55
C LYS A 296 -3.31 10.14 21.09
N TYR A 297 -2.87 9.01 20.54
CA TYR A 297 -3.47 7.70 20.76
C TYR A 297 -2.78 6.84 21.82
N TRP A 298 -1.58 7.20 22.27
CA TRP A 298 -0.96 6.67 23.49
C TRP A 298 -0.79 7.78 24.52
N PRO A 299 -1.87 8.25 25.20
CA PRO A 299 -1.81 9.40 26.09
C PRO A 299 -0.76 9.30 27.20
N SER A 300 -0.38 8.09 27.61
CA SER A 300 0.66 7.89 28.63
C SER A 300 2.05 8.40 28.19
N THR A 301 2.30 8.50 26.88
CA THR A 301 3.55 9.06 26.32
C THR A 301 3.73 10.53 26.73
N ARG A 302 2.64 11.29 26.83
CA ARG A 302 2.65 12.73 27.19
C ARG A 302 3.32 12.99 28.54
N ASN A 303 3.23 12.06 29.48
CA ASN A 303 3.82 12.19 30.81
C ASN A 303 5.36 12.11 30.80
N VAL A 304 5.92 11.40 29.81
CA VAL A 304 7.36 11.18 29.67
C VAL A 304 7.97 11.93 28.49
N THR A 305 7.18 12.75 27.79
CA THR A 305 7.67 13.63 26.72
C THR A 305 7.84 15.06 27.27
N ALA A 306 9.05 15.60 27.12
CA ALA A 306 9.43 16.96 27.48
C ALA A 306 8.95 17.97 26.45
N GLY A 307 8.99 17.60 25.17
CA GLY A 307 8.48 18.40 24.07
C GLY A 307 8.56 17.66 22.74
N GLU A 308 7.80 18.18 21.79
CA GLU A 308 7.85 17.79 20.39
C GLU A 308 8.55 18.88 19.60
N PHE A 309 9.47 18.49 18.72
CA PHE A 309 10.21 19.40 17.86
C PHE A 309 10.01 19.00 16.40
N ALA A 310 9.21 19.76 15.67
CA ALA A 310 8.91 19.51 14.27
C ALA A 310 9.73 20.43 13.36
N VAL A 311 10.32 19.86 12.32
CA VAL A 311 11.00 20.58 11.25
C VAL A 311 10.23 20.34 9.96
N SER A 312 9.73 21.43 9.34
CA SER A 312 8.90 21.40 8.13
C SER A 312 7.78 20.37 8.21
N GLY A 313 7.07 20.37 9.35
CA GLY A 313 5.99 19.42 9.63
C GLY A 313 4.77 19.61 8.73
N ASP A 314 3.95 18.59 8.66
CA ASP A 314 2.78 18.48 7.80
C ASP A 314 1.50 18.17 8.60
N TYR A 315 1.26 18.88 9.72
CA TYR A 315 0.10 18.69 10.61
C TYR A 315 -1.26 18.88 9.93
N HIS A 316 -1.30 19.54 8.76
CA HIS A 316 -2.48 19.71 7.92
C HIS A 316 -2.40 18.88 6.62
N GLY A 317 -1.43 17.98 6.51
CA GLY A 317 -1.05 17.31 5.28
C GLY A 317 -0.49 18.27 4.24
N SER A 318 -0.29 17.79 3.01
CA SER A 318 0.25 18.57 1.91
C SER A 318 -0.71 18.58 0.72
N VAL A 319 -0.85 19.75 0.08
CA VAL A 319 -1.42 19.89 -1.28
C VAL A 319 -0.36 19.85 -2.36
N ALA A 320 0.93 19.86 -1.99
CA ALA A 320 2.00 19.69 -2.96
C ALA A 320 1.68 18.43 -3.76
N ALA A 321 1.93 18.47 -5.06
CA ALA A 321 1.65 17.37 -5.98
C ALA A 321 2.59 16.18 -5.74
N LEU A 322 2.77 15.73 -4.50
CA LEU A 322 3.44 14.51 -4.15
C LEU A 322 2.63 13.33 -4.67
N PRO A 323 3.25 12.37 -5.36
CA PRO A 323 4.06 12.42 -6.56
C PRO A 323 3.13 12.08 -7.74
N SER A 324 2.43 13.07 -8.29
CA SER A 324 1.64 12.83 -9.52
C SER A 324 2.50 12.21 -10.64
N SER A 325 3.81 12.49 -10.68
CA SER A 325 4.77 11.87 -11.59
C SER A 325 5.08 10.39 -11.35
N VAL A 326 4.94 9.87 -10.12
CA VAL A 326 5.02 8.42 -9.83
C VAL A 326 3.64 7.77 -9.99
N VAL A 327 2.56 8.50 -9.70
CA VAL A 327 1.17 8.10 -9.96
C VAL A 327 0.87 7.96 -11.46
N LEU A 328 1.54 8.75 -12.32
CA LEU A 328 1.42 8.70 -13.79
C LEU A 328 1.91 7.38 -14.43
N SER A 329 2.46 6.45 -13.65
CA SER A 329 2.76 5.09 -14.11
C SER A 329 1.59 4.09 -13.99
N GLY A 330 0.47 4.47 -13.36
CA GLY A 330 -0.68 3.58 -13.16
C GLY A 330 -0.53 2.59 -11.98
N ILE A 331 0.45 2.80 -11.08
CA ILE A 331 0.85 1.80 -10.07
C ILE A 331 0.47 2.20 -8.62
N GLY A 332 -0.06 3.41 -8.41
CA GLY A 332 -0.34 3.95 -7.07
C GLY A 332 0.92 4.47 -6.36
N ASN A 333 0.80 4.76 -5.07
CA ASN A 333 1.84 5.37 -4.24
C ASN A 333 2.05 4.62 -2.92
N VAL A 334 3.07 4.95 -2.12
CA VAL A 334 3.27 4.33 -0.81
C VAL A 334 2.26 4.88 0.21
N PRO A 335 1.78 4.05 1.17
CA PRO A 335 0.71 4.45 2.08
C PRO A 335 0.96 5.75 2.83
N ALA A 336 2.17 5.96 3.36
CA ALA A 336 2.51 7.18 4.08
C ALA A 336 2.26 8.44 3.26
N LEU A 337 2.66 8.46 1.98
CA LEU A 337 2.46 9.64 1.13
C LEU A 337 0.98 9.91 0.84
N ILE A 338 0.14 8.88 0.76
CA ILE A 338 -1.31 9.05 0.59
C ILE A 338 -1.92 9.61 1.87
N GLN A 339 -1.49 9.09 3.02
CA GLN A 339 -1.94 9.59 4.32
C GLN A 339 -1.49 11.03 4.59
N GLN A 340 -0.35 11.46 4.05
CA GLN A 340 0.11 12.85 4.15
C GLN A 340 -0.66 13.82 3.24
N TRP A 341 -1.57 13.36 2.39
CA TRP A 341 -2.40 14.25 1.59
C TRP A 341 -3.36 15.04 2.50
N ASN A 342 -3.52 16.35 2.26
CA ASN A 342 -4.31 17.21 3.14
C ASN A 342 -5.80 16.82 3.24
N GLN A 343 -6.32 16.07 2.25
CA GLN A 343 -7.68 15.55 2.23
C GLN A 343 -7.79 14.10 2.72
N SER A 344 -6.71 13.48 3.19
CA SER A 344 -6.75 12.11 3.66
C SER A 344 -7.67 11.94 4.89
N GLN A 345 -8.23 10.75 5.07
CA GLN A 345 -8.92 10.34 6.29
C GLN A 345 -7.95 10.32 7.47
N PHE A 346 -6.68 9.94 7.25
CA PHE A 346 -5.63 10.03 8.26
C PHE A 346 -5.48 11.45 8.82
N ILE A 347 -5.29 12.48 7.99
CA ILE A 347 -5.14 13.87 8.46
C ILE A 347 -6.42 14.36 9.12
N ARG A 348 -7.59 14.02 8.57
CA ARG A 348 -8.88 14.32 9.21
C ARG A 348 -9.00 13.69 10.59
N ALA A 349 -8.64 12.42 10.72
CA ALA A 349 -8.66 11.66 11.97
C ALA A 349 -7.65 12.24 12.97
N LEU A 350 -6.41 12.50 12.55
CA LEU A 350 -5.36 13.13 13.35
C LEU A 350 -5.86 14.44 13.95
N ARG A 351 -6.47 15.31 13.14
CA ARG A 351 -6.89 16.65 13.53
C ARG A 351 -8.20 16.70 14.31
N SER A 352 -9.03 15.66 14.22
CA SER A 352 -10.31 15.57 14.94
C SER A 352 -10.14 15.68 16.46
N HIS A 353 -11.18 16.14 17.16
CA HIS A 353 -11.25 16.17 18.63
C HIS A 353 -10.08 16.92 19.29
N GLY A 354 -9.75 18.11 18.78
CA GLY A 354 -8.64 18.93 19.26
C GLY A 354 -7.26 18.39 18.89
N GLY A 355 -7.17 17.44 17.96
CA GLY A 355 -5.89 16.91 17.49
C GLY A 355 -5.14 17.84 16.56
N GLY A 356 -5.73 18.96 16.12
CA GLY A 356 -4.98 20.07 15.48
C GLY A 356 -4.11 20.87 16.47
N SER A 357 -4.32 20.69 17.78
CA SER A 357 -3.55 21.35 18.83
C SER A 357 -2.49 20.44 19.44
N ALA A 358 -1.41 21.03 19.94
CA ALA A 358 -0.33 20.36 20.63
C ALA A 358 -0.80 19.57 21.86
N TYR A 359 -0.12 18.44 22.15
CA TYR A 359 -0.35 17.59 23.33
C TYR A 359 0.70 17.77 24.43
N VAL A 360 1.87 18.25 24.05
CA VAL A 360 3.04 18.56 24.89
C VAL A 360 3.62 19.89 24.38
N PRO A 361 4.58 20.54 25.07
CA PRO A 361 5.21 21.72 24.52
C PRO A 361 5.78 21.45 23.12
N THR A 362 5.31 22.16 22.09
CA THR A 362 5.66 21.87 20.69
C THR A 362 6.36 23.07 20.04
N THR A 363 7.49 22.81 19.41
CA THR A 363 8.25 23.78 18.61
C THR A 363 8.24 23.33 17.17
N SER A 364 7.59 24.08 16.29
CA SER A 364 7.54 23.84 14.85
C SER A 364 8.37 24.90 14.13
N VAL A 365 9.36 24.47 13.35
CA VAL A 365 10.24 25.34 12.56
C VAL A 365 10.14 24.93 11.09
N PHE A 366 9.84 25.85 10.19
CA PHE A 366 9.57 25.52 8.79
C PHE A 366 10.08 26.59 7.81
N THR A 367 10.23 26.19 6.56
CA THR A 367 10.65 27.08 5.47
C THR A 367 9.48 27.41 4.56
N GLY A 368 9.25 28.70 4.34
CA GLY A 368 8.27 29.21 3.39
C GLY A 368 8.73 29.17 1.94
N PHE A 369 10.04 28.99 1.68
CA PHE A 369 10.56 28.92 0.32
C PHE A 369 10.61 27.48 -0.19
N GLN A 370 9.85 27.20 -1.25
CA GLN A 370 9.98 26.00 -2.09
C GLN A 370 10.18 24.69 -1.30
N ASP A 371 9.39 24.50 -0.23
CA ASP A 371 9.21 23.18 0.34
C ASP A 371 8.50 22.31 -0.70
N ALA A 372 9.28 21.57 -1.48
CA ALA A 372 8.75 20.79 -2.61
C ALA A 372 7.85 19.62 -2.17
N LEU A 373 7.87 19.26 -0.88
CA LEU A 373 7.13 18.12 -0.35
C LEU A 373 5.91 18.55 0.45
N VAL A 374 6.04 19.55 1.31
CA VAL A 374 4.95 20.04 2.17
C VAL A 374 4.50 21.41 1.69
N GLN A 375 3.24 21.53 1.28
CA GLN A 375 2.62 22.81 0.93
C GLN A 375 1.17 22.88 1.43
N PRO A 376 0.67 24.08 1.77
CA PRO A 376 1.43 25.34 1.89
C PRO A 376 2.37 25.33 3.11
N GLN A 377 3.50 26.06 3.05
CA GLN A 377 4.41 26.25 4.19
C GLN A 377 4.69 27.74 4.51
N THR A 378 3.76 28.62 4.19
CA THR A 378 3.90 30.07 4.45
C THR A 378 2.74 30.62 5.28
N GLY A 379 3.08 31.50 6.21
CA GLY A 379 2.11 32.24 7.02
C GLY A 379 1.26 31.35 7.94
N PRO A 380 0.16 31.91 8.49
CA PRO A 380 -0.71 31.18 9.43
C PRO A 380 -1.39 29.94 8.87
N GLY A 381 -1.49 29.84 7.54
CA GLY A 381 -2.07 28.67 6.86
C GLY A 381 -1.06 27.56 6.55
N ALA A 382 0.21 27.71 6.96
CA ALA A 382 1.23 26.70 6.74
C ALA A 382 0.88 25.37 7.41
N SER A 383 1.15 24.26 6.74
CA SER A 383 0.85 22.92 7.26
C SER A 383 1.59 22.62 8.56
N ALA A 384 2.78 23.17 8.73
CA ALA A 384 3.60 23.06 9.93
C ALA A 384 3.03 23.80 11.16
N VAL A 385 2.01 24.65 11.01
CA VAL A 385 1.41 25.34 12.15
C VAL A 385 0.63 24.34 13.00
N VAL A 386 0.88 24.36 14.31
CA VAL A 386 0.10 23.63 15.31
C VAL A 386 -0.57 24.62 16.28
N ASP A 387 -1.79 24.33 16.69
CA ASP A 387 -2.57 25.15 17.64
C ASP A 387 -2.23 24.82 19.11
N ASP A 388 -2.69 25.64 20.05
CA ASP A 388 -2.43 25.44 21.49
C ASP A 388 -3.70 25.54 22.36
N GLU A 389 -4.77 24.83 21.99
CA GLU A 389 -6.01 24.79 22.77
C GLU A 389 -5.78 24.31 24.22
N ARG A 390 -4.79 23.42 24.42
CA ARG A 390 -4.45 22.82 25.72
C ARG A 390 -3.54 23.69 26.58
N ARG A 391 -3.03 24.82 26.06
CA ARG A 391 -2.09 25.72 26.73
C ARG A 391 -0.84 24.99 27.22
N VAL A 392 -0.35 24.04 26.44
CA VAL A 392 0.91 23.32 26.68
C VAL A 392 2.12 24.13 26.26
N GLY A 393 1.90 25.18 25.45
CA GLY A 393 2.92 26.07 24.93
C GLY A 393 3.37 25.64 23.53
N VAL A 394 3.15 26.52 22.55
CA VAL A 394 3.54 26.31 21.16
C VAL A 394 4.41 27.45 20.64
N THR A 395 5.42 27.11 19.85
CA THR A 395 6.17 28.05 19.01
C THR A 395 6.12 27.59 17.57
N ASN A 396 5.53 28.40 16.68
CA ASN A 396 5.56 28.20 15.23
C ASN A 396 6.52 29.24 14.62
N ALA A 397 7.59 28.80 13.97
CA ALA A 397 8.67 29.66 13.48
C ALA A 397 8.95 29.43 11.98
N GLU A 398 8.44 30.34 11.15
CA GLU A 398 8.83 30.43 9.74
C GLU A 398 10.21 31.10 9.64
N VAL A 399 11.21 30.40 9.10
CA VAL A 399 12.60 30.88 9.15
C VAL A 399 12.80 32.19 8.39
N GLN A 400 12.07 32.40 7.28
CA GLN A 400 12.10 33.63 6.50
C GLN A 400 11.46 34.83 7.23
N VAL A 401 10.57 34.57 8.18
CA VAL A 401 9.94 35.61 9.01
C VAL A 401 10.86 35.96 10.18
N VAL A 402 11.37 34.95 10.89
CA VAL A 402 12.21 35.14 12.07
C VAL A 402 13.56 35.76 11.69
N CYS A 403 14.19 35.29 10.62
CA CYS A 403 15.52 35.72 10.18
C CYS A 403 15.47 36.67 8.98
N ARG A 404 14.37 37.41 8.81
CA ARG A 404 14.15 38.32 7.68
C ARG A 404 15.36 39.23 7.41
N GLY A 405 15.83 39.25 6.17
CA GLY A 405 16.93 40.11 5.72
C GLY A 405 18.32 39.67 6.20
N ARG A 406 18.45 38.46 6.77
CA ARG A 406 19.73 37.85 7.18
C ARG A 406 20.00 36.59 6.38
N ALA A 407 21.21 36.03 6.50
CA ALA A 407 21.61 34.80 5.78
C ALA A 407 20.65 33.63 6.07
N ALA A 408 20.30 33.42 7.34
CA ALA A 408 19.33 32.39 7.73
C ALA A 408 17.88 32.69 7.28
N GLY A 409 17.56 33.93 6.88
CA GLY A 409 16.28 34.23 6.23
C GLY A 409 16.26 33.90 4.72
N GLY A 410 17.34 33.31 4.21
CA GLY A 410 17.54 33.00 2.80
C GLY A 410 16.79 31.77 2.31
N PHE A 411 17.31 31.18 1.23
CA PHE A 411 16.72 30.01 0.61
C PHE A 411 17.06 28.72 1.37
N TYR A 412 16.02 27.99 1.76
CA TYR A 412 16.11 26.64 2.31
C TYR A 412 15.03 25.78 1.66
N ASN A 413 15.43 24.69 1.03
CA ASN A 413 14.51 23.62 0.61
C ASN A 413 14.21 22.68 1.79
N PHE A 414 13.30 21.72 1.58
CA PHE A 414 12.96 20.69 2.57
C PHE A 414 14.20 19.97 3.14
N ALA A 415 15.24 19.73 2.33
CA ALA A 415 16.48 19.09 2.77
C ALA A 415 17.39 19.94 3.65
N SER A 416 17.58 21.19 3.27
CA SER A 416 18.53 22.09 3.92
C SER A 416 17.96 22.74 5.19
N VAL A 417 16.65 22.75 5.38
CA VAL A 417 16.03 23.34 6.58
C VAL A 417 16.46 22.64 7.88
N LEU A 418 16.84 21.36 7.85
CA LEU A 418 17.43 20.68 9.01
C LEU A 418 18.80 21.24 9.44
N LEU A 419 19.52 21.88 8.52
CA LEU A 419 20.83 22.48 8.78
C LEU A 419 20.69 23.94 9.27
N HIS A 420 19.47 24.45 9.30
CA HIS A 420 19.19 25.83 9.58
C HIS A 420 19.64 26.19 11.02
N PRO A 421 20.36 27.31 11.22
CA PRO A 421 20.87 27.67 12.55
C PRO A 421 19.77 27.89 13.60
N LEU A 422 18.60 28.41 13.20
CA LEU A 422 17.43 28.52 14.07
C LEU A 422 16.87 27.16 14.51
N VAL A 423 16.92 26.12 13.67
CA VAL A 423 16.48 24.76 14.04
C VAL A 423 17.34 24.24 15.18
N HIS A 424 18.66 24.31 15.03
CA HIS A 424 19.57 23.87 16.09
C HIS A 424 19.43 24.72 17.36
N ALA A 425 19.39 26.05 17.24
CA ALA A 425 19.29 26.94 18.40
C ALA A 425 17.99 26.76 19.21
N LEU A 426 16.86 26.56 18.52
CA LEU A 426 15.59 26.28 19.20
C LEU A 426 15.57 24.88 19.82
N LEU A 427 16.17 23.88 19.16
CA LEU A 427 16.26 22.52 19.72
C LEU A 427 17.13 22.51 20.98
N GLU A 428 18.30 23.14 20.94
CA GLU A 428 19.17 23.33 22.10
C GLU A 428 18.41 24.02 23.24
N ASP A 429 17.66 25.08 22.94
CA ASP A 429 16.85 25.81 23.92
C ASP A 429 15.73 24.93 24.53
N VAL A 430 15.07 24.07 23.74
CA VAL A 430 14.07 23.11 24.24
C VAL A 430 14.70 22.11 25.20
N VAL A 431 15.81 21.50 24.78
CA VAL A 431 16.43 20.39 25.50
C VAL A 431 17.15 20.88 26.76
N ALA A 432 17.91 21.98 26.67
CA ALA A 432 18.67 22.55 27.78
C ALA A 432 17.77 23.09 28.90
N ASN A 433 16.58 23.61 28.56
CA ASN A 433 15.60 24.07 29.55
C ASN A 433 14.75 22.93 30.14
N GLY A 434 15.10 21.67 29.89
CA GLY A 434 14.43 20.50 30.45
C GLY A 434 12.96 20.37 30.04
N GLY A 435 12.59 20.88 28.86
CA GLY A 435 11.21 20.81 28.36
C GLY A 435 10.19 21.62 29.18
N ARG A 436 10.61 22.69 29.88
CA ARG A 436 9.70 23.58 30.63
C ARG A 436 8.78 24.45 29.73
N GLY A 437 8.67 24.11 28.46
CA GLY A 437 7.94 24.86 27.43
C GLY A 437 8.60 24.69 26.06
N PRO A 438 7.99 25.23 25.00
CA PRO A 438 8.57 25.18 23.66
C PRO A 438 9.83 26.06 23.59
N GLY A 439 10.58 25.91 22.50
CA GLY A 439 11.70 26.78 22.17
C GLY A 439 11.21 28.21 22.04
N ARG A 440 11.94 29.18 22.59
CA ARG A 440 11.50 30.59 22.57
C ARG A 440 12.51 31.46 21.86
N LEU A 441 12.04 32.14 20.82
CA LEU A 441 12.83 33.13 20.07
C LEU A 441 13.42 34.21 20.99
N ALA A 442 12.68 34.62 22.02
CA ALA A 442 13.14 35.61 22.99
C ALA A 442 14.33 35.16 23.87
N ARG A 443 14.66 33.87 23.89
CA ARG A 443 15.85 33.34 24.60
C ARG A 443 17.08 33.23 23.70
N LEU A 444 16.94 33.56 22.41
CA LEU A 444 18.02 33.44 21.43
C LEU A 444 18.59 34.80 21.08
N ASP A 445 19.91 34.86 20.88
CA ASP A 445 20.55 35.97 20.16
C ASP A 445 20.30 35.79 18.66
N LEU A 446 19.18 36.35 18.18
CA LEU A 446 18.79 36.24 16.77
C LEU A 446 19.77 36.93 15.82
N ALA A 447 20.54 37.94 16.27
CA ALA A 447 21.54 38.57 15.42
C ALA A 447 22.67 37.58 15.10
N ARG A 448 23.11 36.81 16.11
CA ARG A 448 24.09 35.74 15.93
C ARG A 448 23.50 34.54 15.20
N VAL A 449 22.35 34.03 15.65
CA VAL A 449 21.71 32.82 15.08
C VAL A 449 21.35 33.02 13.61
N CYS A 450 20.80 34.19 13.25
CA CYS A 450 20.42 34.43 11.86
C CYS A 450 21.59 34.84 10.95
N GLY A 451 22.80 35.00 11.51
CA GLY A 451 23.97 35.53 10.80
C GLY A 451 24.65 34.59 9.81
N SER A 452 24.38 33.28 9.87
CA SER A 452 24.98 32.25 9.00
C SER A 452 23.92 31.46 8.23
N TYR A 453 24.33 30.75 7.17
CA TYR A 453 23.45 29.81 6.45
C TYR A 453 23.28 28.47 7.18
N LEU A 454 24.27 28.04 7.96
CA LEU A 454 24.27 26.74 8.61
C LEU A 454 24.42 26.90 10.13
N ALA A 455 23.88 25.94 10.88
CA ALA A 455 24.11 25.82 12.31
C ALA A 455 25.62 25.71 12.63
N PRO A 456 26.09 26.32 13.74
CA PRO A 456 27.49 26.20 14.15
C PRO A 456 27.91 24.73 14.29
N GLY A 457 29.01 24.37 13.63
CA GLY A 457 29.51 22.98 13.58
C GLY A 457 29.17 22.23 12.28
N LEU A 458 28.30 22.78 11.43
CA LEU A 458 28.02 22.26 10.09
C LEU A 458 28.76 23.08 9.03
N GLY A 459 29.13 22.43 7.93
CA GLY A 459 29.80 23.04 6.79
C GLY A 459 29.25 22.62 5.43
N LEU A 460 30.00 22.94 4.38
CA LEU A 460 29.62 22.66 2.99
C LEU A 460 29.35 21.16 2.74
N ASN A 461 30.16 20.28 3.32
CA ASN A 461 29.99 18.83 3.15
C ASN A 461 28.66 18.35 3.75
N ASP A 462 28.23 18.92 4.87
CA ASP A 462 26.94 18.62 5.48
C ASP A 462 25.80 19.10 4.61
N LEU A 463 25.90 20.32 4.06
CA LEU A 463 24.92 20.84 3.11
C LEU A 463 24.79 19.95 1.88
N LEU A 464 25.91 19.52 1.28
CA LEU A 464 25.89 18.61 0.15
C LEU A 464 25.39 17.20 0.53
N ALA A 465 25.71 16.72 1.73
CA ALA A 465 25.24 15.42 2.24
C ALA A 465 23.74 15.42 2.52
N SER A 466 23.16 16.54 2.96
CA SER A 466 21.72 16.67 3.16
C SER A 466 20.93 16.52 1.86
N GLN A 467 21.53 16.82 0.71
CA GLN A 467 20.86 16.60 -0.58
C GLN A 467 20.87 15.11 -0.99
N LYS A 468 21.76 14.28 -0.41
CA LYS A 468 21.85 12.84 -0.69
C LYS A 468 20.59 12.10 -0.24
N TYR A 469 19.97 12.50 0.87
CA TYR A 469 18.84 11.74 1.42
C TYR A 469 17.57 11.85 0.55
N LEU A 470 17.35 12.95 -0.17
CA LEU A 470 16.22 13.08 -1.11
C LEU A 470 16.30 12.04 -2.24
N LEU A 471 17.53 11.65 -2.63
CA LEU A 471 17.74 10.56 -3.57
C LEU A 471 17.37 9.20 -2.97
N VAL A 472 17.73 8.98 -1.71
CA VAL A 472 17.35 7.77 -0.96
C VAL A 472 15.83 7.71 -0.81
N ASP A 473 15.17 8.83 -0.48
CA ASP A 473 13.71 8.92 -0.43
C ASP A 473 13.09 8.47 -1.75
N LEU A 474 13.56 9.04 -2.87
CA LEU A 474 13.06 8.70 -4.19
C LEU A 474 13.23 7.21 -4.50
N VAL A 475 14.42 6.65 -4.27
CA VAL A 475 14.70 5.23 -4.56
C VAL A 475 13.82 4.34 -3.69
N SER A 476 13.81 4.56 -2.37
CA SER A 476 13.00 3.79 -1.42
C SER A 476 11.51 3.86 -1.73
N ILE A 477 11.00 5.05 -2.05
CA ILE A 477 9.60 5.24 -2.41
C ILE A 477 9.31 4.57 -3.75
N ALA A 478 10.11 4.81 -4.80
CA ALA A 478 9.90 4.24 -6.13
C ALA A 478 9.94 2.71 -6.10
N MET A 479 10.88 2.13 -5.36
CA MET A 479 11.11 0.70 -5.27
C MET A 479 10.23 -0.03 -4.24
N SER A 480 9.44 0.71 -3.45
CA SER A 480 8.58 0.08 -2.46
C SER A 480 7.58 -0.87 -3.14
N PRO A 481 7.52 -2.16 -2.72
CA PRO A 481 6.58 -3.12 -3.28
C PRO A 481 5.13 -2.83 -2.87
N ASN A 482 4.95 -2.07 -1.78
CA ASN A 482 3.69 -1.76 -1.13
C ASN A 482 3.09 -0.46 -1.70
N LYS A 483 2.75 -0.49 -3.00
CA LYS A 483 2.01 0.61 -3.65
C LYS A 483 0.51 0.39 -3.53
N THR A 484 -0.23 1.45 -3.28
CA THR A 484 -1.68 1.50 -3.13
C THR A 484 -2.22 2.77 -3.78
N LEU A 485 -3.49 2.78 -4.20
CA LEU A 485 -4.17 3.98 -4.71
C LEU A 485 -4.97 4.70 -3.64
N THR A 486 -5.18 4.05 -2.49
CA THR A 486 -5.97 4.57 -1.38
C THR A 486 -5.18 4.50 -0.07
N GLU A 487 -5.71 5.15 0.97
CA GLU A 487 -5.19 5.04 2.33
C GLU A 487 -5.15 3.60 2.84
N PRO A 488 -4.37 3.31 3.89
CA PRO A 488 -4.35 2.02 4.56
C PRO A 488 -5.74 1.50 4.87
N ILE A 489 -5.87 0.19 4.69
CA ILE A 489 -7.12 -0.55 4.83
C ILE A 489 -7.21 -1.33 6.16
N TYR A 490 -6.22 -1.11 7.04
CA TYR A 490 -6.04 -1.79 8.32
C TYR A 490 -5.59 -0.76 9.37
N PRO A 491 -6.00 -0.86 10.65
CA PRO A 491 -6.86 -1.89 11.26
C PRO A 491 -8.34 -1.76 10.89
N SER A 492 -8.71 -0.71 10.16
CA SER A 492 -10.09 -0.44 9.77
C SER A 492 -10.11 0.58 8.62
N VAL A 493 -11.01 0.38 7.64
CA VAL A 493 -11.23 1.33 6.53
C VAL A 493 -12.30 2.36 6.93
N SER A 494 -13.23 1.94 7.77
CA SER A 494 -14.32 2.75 8.30
C SER A 494 -14.56 2.40 9.76
N HIS A 495 -14.88 3.39 10.60
CA HIS A 495 -15.25 3.16 12.00
C HIS A 495 -16.39 2.14 12.19
N CYS A 496 -17.19 1.90 11.15
CA CYS A 496 -18.27 0.91 11.14
C CYS A 496 -17.83 -0.52 10.83
N ASP A 497 -16.58 -0.73 10.42
CA ASP A 497 -16.04 -2.05 10.17
C ASP A 497 -15.75 -2.76 11.49
N ALA A 498 -16.02 -4.06 11.51
CA ALA A 498 -15.60 -4.91 12.60
C ALA A 498 -14.06 -4.88 12.75
N PRO A 499 -13.55 -4.95 14.00
CA PRO A 499 -12.12 -5.02 14.21
C PRO A 499 -11.58 -6.35 13.68
N TYR A 500 -10.40 -6.31 13.05
CA TYR A 500 -9.63 -7.50 12.74
C TYR A 500 -9.04 -8.10 14.03
N SER A 501 -9.13 -9.41 14.18
CA SER A 501 -8.43 -10.18 15.20
C SER A 501 -7.16 -10.86 14.68
N VAL A 502 -6.99 -10.93 13.35
CA VAL A 502 -5.80 -11.45 12.67
C VAL A 502 -4.84 -10.30 12.33
N PRO A 503 -3.52 -10.44 12.58
CA PRO A 503 -2.52 -9.46 12.17
C PRO A 503 -2.54 -9.19 10.66
N GLU A 504 -2.31 -7.94 10.24
CA GLU A 504 -2.36 -7.55 8.83
C GLU A 504 -1.43 -8.39 7.94
N GLN A 505 -0.23 -8.74 8.44
CA GLN A 505 0.73 -9.55 7.70
C GLN A 505 0.16 -10.94 7.36
N ASP A 506 -0.57 -11.55 8.29
CA ASP A 506 -1.19 -12.86 8.08
C ASP A 506 -2.35 -12.74 7.10
N LEU A 507 -3.19 -11.71 7.24
CA LEU A 507 -4.28 -11.41 6.30
C LEU A 507 -3.75 -11.23 4.87
N ARG A 508 -2.68 -10.44 4.71
CA ARG A 508 -2.08 -10.12 3.41
C ARG A 508 -1.39 -11.32 2.77
N SER A 509 -0.66 -12.12 3.56
CA SER A 509 0.07 -13.28 3.03
C SER A 509 -0.83 -14.40 2.51
N ALA A 510 -2.11 -14.42 2.91
CA ALA A 510 -3.09 -15.35 2.38
C ALA A 510 -3.54 -15.02 0.93
N ILE A 511 -3.27 -13.82 0.43
CA ILE A 511 -3.70 -13.38 -0.90
C ILE A 511 -2.66 -13.83 -1.94
N TYR A 512 -3.10 -14.61 -2.91
CA TYR A 512 -2.28 -15.02 -4.05
C TYR A 512 -2.73 -14.28 -5.32
N MET A 513 -1.82 -13.47 -5.86
CA MET A 513 -1.95 -12.81 -7.16
C MET A 513 -1.06 -13.55 -8.17
N PRO A 514 -1.63 -14.16 -9.23
CA PRO A 514 -0.84 -14.83 -10.26
C PRO A 514 0.12 -13.88 -10.99
N PRO A 515 1.23 -14.37 -11.56
CA PRO A 515 2.11 -13.54 -12.40
C PRO A 515 1.43 -12.89 -13.61
N THR A 516 0.31 -13.47 -14.06
CA THR A 516 -0.50 -12.96 -15.18
C THR A 516 -1.49 -11.86 -14.77
N PHE A 517 -1.60 -11.55 -13.47
CA PHE A 517 -2.52 -10.53 -12.96
C PHE A 517 -2.14 -9.15 -13.49
N THR A 518 -3.06 -8.48 -14.19
CA THR A 518 -2.78 -7.25 -14.96
C THR A 518 -2.90 -5.96 -14.15
N ASN A 519 -3.00 -6.09 -12.82
CA ASN A 519 -3.00 -4.99 -11.84
C ASN A 519 -3.98 -3.85 -12.18
N GLY A 520 -5.22 -4.21 -12.53
CA GLY A 520 -6.32 -3.27 -12.75
C GLY A 520 -6.67 -2.98 -14.21
N THR A 521 -5.96 -3.59 -15.17
CA THR A 521 -6.36 -3.51 -16.59
C THR A 521 -7.66 -4.28 -16.82
N LYS A 522 -7.80 -5.47 -16.22
CA LYS A 522 -9.02 -6.29 -16.22
C LYS A 522 -9.76 -6.23 -14.88
N ALA A 523 -11.01 -6.68 -14.86
CA ALA A 523 -11.80 -6.73 -13.62
C ALA A 523 -11.25 -7.80 -12.66
N PRO A 524 -10.85 -7.43 -11.42
CA PRO A 524 -10.37 -8.41 -10.47
C PRO A 524 -11.52 -9.28 -9.95
N VAL A 525 -11.35 -10.59 -10.00
CA VAL A 525 -12.29 -11.58 -9.47
C VAL A 525 -11.63 -12.32 -8.31
N ILE A 526 -12.12 -12.10 -7.09
CA ILE A 526 -11.64 -12.75 -5.88
C ILE A 526 -12.36 -14.08 -5.69
N LEU A 527 -11.62 -15.17 -5.84
CA LEU A 527 -12.12 -16.53 -5.68
C LEU A 527 -11.97 -17.00 -4.22
N VAL A 528 -13.04 -17.55 -3.66
CA VAL A 528 -13.10 -18.06 -2.27
C VAL A 528 -13.49 -19.55 -2.27
N PRO A 529 -12.71 -20.43 -1.61
CA PRO A 529 -12.88 -21.88 -1.72
C PRO A 529 -13.90 -22.45 -0.70
N ILE A 530 -14.28 -23.71 -0.92
CA ILE A 530 -15.00 -24.53 0.05
C ILE A 530 -14.07 -25.06 1.18
N ALA A 531 -14.63 -25.63 2.24
CA ALA A 531 -13.90 -26.23 3.36
C ALA A 531 -12.95 -27.33 2.92
N GLY A 532 -11.75 -27.39 3.52
CA GLY A 532 -10.76 -28.43 3.24
C GLY A 532 -10.07 -28.27 1.88
N ASN A 533 -10.33 -27.20 1.14
CA ASN A 533 -9.75 -26.98 -0.19
C ASN A 533 -8.90 -25.70 -0.25
N THR A 534 -7.95 -25.68 -1.20
CA THR A 534 -7.29 -24.45 -1.63
C THR A 534 -8.04 -23.94 -2.86
N VAL A 535 -7.96 -22.65 -3.16
CA VAL A 535 -8.63 -22.11 -4.36
C VAL A 535 -8.12 -22.77 -5.63
N TYR A 536 -6.82 -22.94 -5.78
CA TYR A 536 -6.28 -23.63 -6.96
C TYR A 536 -6.76 -25.09 -7.06
N GLY A 537 -6.93 -25.79 -5.93
CA GLY A 537 -7.49 -27.14 -5.92
C GLY A 537 -8.97 -27.18 -6.33
N THR A 538 -9.75 -26.16 -5.98
CA THR A 538 -11.18 -26.05 -6.34
C THR A 538 -11.39 -25.54 -7.77
N TYR A 539 -10.60 -24.54 -8.18
CA TYR A 539 -10.87 -23.74 -9.37
C TYR A 539 -9.81 -23.81 -10.47
N GLY A 540 -8.66 -24.42 -10.20
CA GLY A 540 -7.49 -24.38 -11.09
C GLY A 540 -7.78 -24.90 -12.50
N GLY A 541 -8.47 -26.04 -12.61
CA GLY A 541 -8.84 -26.66 -13.88
C GLY A 541 -10.10 -26.11 -14.55
N ASN A 542 -10.78 -25.14 -13.93
CA ASN A 542 -12.06 -24.62 -14.41
C ASN A 542 -12.05 -23.07 -14.50
N ILE A 543 -12.65 -22.37 -13.56
CA ILE A 543 -12.83 -20.92 -13.49
C ILE A 543 -11.50 -20.16 -13.51
N VAL A 544 -10.46 -20.59 -12.77
CA VAL A 544 -9.17 -19.89 -12.78
C VAL A 544 -8.59 -19.87 -14.19
N SER A 545 -8.58 -21.02 -14.86
CA SER A 545 -8.06 -21.15 -16.22
C SER A 545 -8.86 -20.29 -17.21
N GLN A 546 -10.18 -20.29 -17.11
CA GLN A 546 -11.03 -19.47 -17.99
C GLN A 546 -10.85 -17.97 -17.77
N LEU A 547 -10.85 -17.51 -16.53
CA LEU A 547 -10.66 -16.09 -16.22
C LEU A 547 -9.26 -15.63 -16.64
N ALA A 548 -8.23 -16.43 -16.37
CA ALA A 548 -6.85 -16.09 -16.75
C ALA A 548 -6.67 -15.97 -18.27
N ALA A 549 -7.38 -16.79 -19.06
CA ALA A 549 -7.36 -16.73 -20.52
C ALA A 549 -8.24 -15.61 -21.10
N SER A 550 -9.14 -15.03 -20.31
CA SER A 550 -10.06 -14.00 -20.75
C SER A 550 -9.39 -12.63 -20.95
N ASP A 551 -9.99 -11.76 -21.75
CA ASP A 551 -9.59 -10.36 -21.91
C ASP A 551 -10.27 -9.41 -20.92
N TYR A 552 -11.27 -9.87 -20.17
CA TYR A 552 -12.15 -9.03 -19.34
C TYR A 552 -11.92 -9.16 -17.83
N ALA A 553 -11.35 -10.27 -17.35
CA ALA A 553 -11.20 -10.55 -15.92
C ALA A 553 -9.78 -11.02 -15.53
N ASP A 554 -9.43 -10.79 -14.27
CA ASP A 554 -8.20 -11.22 -13.63
C ASP A 554 -8.52 -12.07 -12.38
N PRO A 555 -8.20 -13.38 -12.35
CA PRO A 555 -8.40 -14.19 -11.17
C PRO A 555 -7.35 -13.88 -10.10
N VAL A 556 -7.82 -13.68 -8.87
CA VAL A 556 -7.02 -13.55 -7.64
C VAL A 556 -7.70 -14.37 -6.55
N TRP A 557 -6.96 -14.89 -5.58
CA TRP A 557 -7.58 -15.77 -4.60
C TRP A 557 -7.01 -15.69 -3.19
N VAL A 558 -7.82 -16.14 -2.24
CA VAL A 558 -7.50 -16.12 -0.81
C VAL A 558 -7.30 -17.54 -0.31
N ASN A 559 -6.07 -17.87 0.06
CA ASN A 559 -5.70 -19.13 0.70
C ASN A 559 -5.80 -19.00 2.22
N VAL A 560 -7.02 -19.01 2.74
CA VAL A 560 -7.25 -18.91 4.19
C VAL A 560 -6.53 -20.05 4.93
N PRO A 561 -5.76 -19.77 6.00
CA PRO A 561 -5.04 -20.77 6.76
C PRO A 561 -5.91 -21.93 7.25
N GLY A 562 -5.28 -23.10 7.42
CA GLY A 562 -6.00 -24.33 7.81
C GLY A 562 -7.02 -24.79 6.78
N TRP A 563 -6.83 -24.47 5.49
CA TRP A 563 -7.76 -24.79 4.39
C TRP A 563 -9.17 -24.30 4.68
N SER A 564 -9.25 -23.11 5.28
CA SER A 564 -10.48 -22.47 5.73
C SER A 564 -11.30 -23.30 6.74
N MET A 565 -10.77 -24.32 7.41
CA MET A 565 -11.56 -25.21 8.29
C MET A 565 -11.85 -24.61 9.69
N GLY A 566 -11.18 -23.51 10.05
CA GLY A 566 -11.39 -22.80 11.32
C GLY A 566 -12.70 -22.00 11.38
N ASP A 567 -12.86 -21.20 12.45
CA ASP A 567 -14.03 -20.33 12.66
C ASP A 567 -14.31 -19.45 11.44
N MET A 568 -15.51 -19.55 10.88
CA MET A 568 -15.94 -18.78 9.71
C MET A 568 -15.90 -17.27 9.94
N GLN A 569 -16.04 -16.81 11.18
CA GLN A 569 -15.93 -15.39 11.54
C GLN A 569 -14.50 -14.87 11.33
N VAL A 570 -13.49 -15.71 11.60
CA VAL A 570 -12.07 -15.41 11.34
C VAL A 570 -11.74 -15.59 9.86
N ASN A 571 -12.29 -16.62 9.20
CA ASN A 571 -12.09 -16.80 7.76
C ASN A 571 -12.63 -15.60 6.95
N ALA A 572 -13.72 -14.98 7.40
CA ALA A 572 -14.28 -13.78 6.78
C ALA A 572 -13.37 -12.55 6.91
N GLU A 573 -12.49 -12.48 7.92
CA GLU A 573 -11.50 -11.41 8.05
C GLU A 573 -10.53 -11.41 6.84
N TYR A 574 -10.05 -12.58 6.44
CA TYR A 574 -9.21 -12.73 5.24
C TYR A 574 -9.92 -12.28 3.97
N VAL A 575 -11.22 -12.58 3.86
CA VAL A 575 -12.03 -12.19 2.70
C VAL A 575 -12.27 -10.67 2.69
N ALA A 576 -12.63 -10.07 3.82
CA ALA A 576 -12.82 -8.63 3.95
C ALA A 576 -11.52 -7.86 3.66
N TYR A 577 -10.38 -8.33 4.17
CA TYR A 577 -9.09 -7.72 3.89
C TYR A 577 -8.71 -7.88 2.41
N ALA A 578 -8.94 -9.05 1.81
CA ALA A 578 -8.67 -9.27 0.39
C ALA A 578 -9.50 -8.37 -0.52
N MET A 579 -10.78 -8.14 -0.23
CA MET A 579 -11.63 -7.19 -0.95
C MET A 579 -10.97 -5.81 -0.98
N HIS A 580 -10.63 -5.27 0.20
CA HIS A 580 -9.98 -3.98 0.32
C HIS A 580 -8.60 -3.92 -0.34
N TYR A 581 -7.78 -4.95 -0.15
CA TYR A 581 -6.41 -5.00 -0.66
C TYR A 581 -6.37 -5.05 -2.18
N VAL A 582 -7.21 -5.88 -2.79
CA VAL A 582 -7.29 -5.98 -4.25
C VAL A 582 -7.89 -4.71 -4.84
N ALA A 583 -8.95 -4.16 -4.23
CA ALA A 583 -9.55 -2.91 -4.70
C ALA A 583 -8.59 -1.72 -4.59
N SER A 584 -7.88 -1.58 -3.46
CA SER A 584 -6.90 -0.49 -3.24
C SER A 584 -5.69 -0.60 -4.17
N ARG A 585 -5.26 -1.81 -4.50
CA ARG A 585 -4.12 -2.06 -5.39
C ARG A 585 -4.46 -1.85 -6.87
N THR A 586 -5.69 -2.16 -7.27
CA THR A 586 -6.12 -2.09 -8.68
C THR A 586 -6.89 -0.82 -9.03
N GLY A 587 -7.42 -0.09 -8.03
CA GLY A 587 -8.31 1.05 -8.25
C GLY A 587 -9.66 0.65 -8.83
N ARG A 588 -10.00 -0.65 -8.81
CA ARG A 588 -11.24 -1.20 -9.34
C ARG A 588 -12.06 -1.87 -8.24
N ASN A 589 -13.38 -1.83 -8.43
CA ASN A 589 -14.27 -2.69 -7.65
C ASN A 589 -13.99 -4.17 -7.99
N VAL A 590 -14.14 -5.01 -6.97
CA VAL A 590 -13.91 -6.46 -7.06
C VAL A 590 -15.21 -7.20 -7.30
N THR A 591 -15.14 -8.30 -8.05
CA THR A 591 -16.20 -9.31 -8.10
C THR A 591 -15.82 -10.47 -7.21
N MET A 592 -16.69 -10.89 -6.31
CA MET A 592 -16.49 -12.09 -5.50
C MET A 592 -17.01 -13.31 -6.25
N MET A 593 -16.32 -14.44 -6.14
CA MET A 593 -16.87 -15.73 -6.51
C MET A 593 -16.63 -16.76 -5.40
N GLY A 594 -17.71 -17.17 -4.74
CA GLY A 594 -17.68 -18.14 -3.66
C GLY A 594 -18.39 -19.45 -4.02
N LEU A 595 -17.74 -20.59 -3.76
CA LEU A 595 -18.35 -21.92 -3.89
C LEU A 595 -18.77 -22.42 -2.50
N GLY A 596 -20.00 -22.90 -2.37
CA GLY A 596 -20.48 -23.46 -1.11
C GLY A 596 -20.33 -22.43 0.00
N ARG A 597 -19.66 -22.82 1.07
CA ARG A 597 -19.30 -21.96 2.20
C ARG A 597 -18.54 -20.68 1.83
N GLY A 598 -17.76 -20.66 0.74
CA GLY A 598 -17.05 -19.46 0.31
C GLY A 598 -17.99 -18.27 0.03
N SER A 599 -19.22 -18.54 -0.40
CA SER A 599 -20.27 -17.53 -0.57
C SER A 599 -20.70 -16.93 0.78
N LEU A 600 -20.80 -17.76 1.82
CA LEU A 600 -21.23 -17.34 3.16
C LEU A 600 -20.14 -16.53 3.87
N THR A 601 -18.86 -16.87 3.71
CA THR A 601 -17.76 -16.03 4.23
C THR A 601 -17.67 -14.68 3.52
N SER A 602 -17.95 -14.63 2.22
CA SER A 602 -18.02 -13.38 1.45
C SER A 602 -19.18 -12.51 1.91
N ALA A 603 -20.37 -13.10 2.11
CA ALA A 603 -21.52 -12.40 2.64
C ALA A 603 -21.33 -11.94 4.11
N TRP A 604 -20.62 -12.71 4.94
CA TRP A 604 -20.26 -12.29 6.30
C TRP A 604 -19.31 -11.09 6.28
N ALA A 605 -18.31 -11.09 5.40
CA ALA A 605 -17.43 -9.94 5.20
C ALA A 605 -18.23 -8.69 4.77
N LEU A 606 -19.12 -8.82 3.79
CA LEU A 606 -20.01 -7.73 3.35
C LEU A 606 -20.93 -7.21 4.47
N LYS A 607 -21.38 -8.10 5.36
CA LYS A 607 -22.21 -7.75 6.52
C LYS A 607 -21.43 -6.91 7.53
N TYR A 608 -20.30 -7.40 8.03
CA TYR A 608 -19.61 -6.84 9.19
C TYR A 608 -18.41 -5.94 8.88
N TRP A 609 -17.97 -5.86 7.63
CA TRP A 609 -17.07 -4.80 7.13
C TRP A 609 -17.81 -3.99 6.07
N PRO A 610 -18.76 -3.10 6.44
CA PRO A 610 -19.62 -2.41 5.47
C PRO A 610 -18.86 -1.59 4.43
N SER A 611 -17.62 -1.17 4.70
CA SER A 611 -16.74 -0.52 3.72
C SER A 611 -16.51 -1.36 2.46
N THR A 612 -16.48 -2.69 2.58
CA THR A 612 -16.33 -3.63 1.45
C THR A 612 -17.45 -3.51 0.42
N ARG A 613 -18.65 -3.07 0.84
CA ARG A 613 -19.83 -2.96 -0.04
C ARG A 613 -19.61 -1.95 -1.16
N LYS A 614 -18.88 -0.85 -0.88
CA LYS A 614 -18.61 0.22 -1.85
C LYS A 614 -17.63 -0.19 -2.95
N ILE A 615 -16.78 -1.16 -2.65
CA ILE A 615 -15.70 -1.64 -3.53
C ILE A 615 -16.03 -3.02 -4.13
N THR A 616 -17.24 -3.55 -3.95
CA THR A 616 -17.65 -4.84 -4.51
C THR A 616 -18.73 -4.62 -5.56
N SER A 617 -18.46 -5.02 -6.81
CA SER A 617 -19.40 -4.87 -7.93
C SER A 617 -20.44 -5.98 -7.97
N ASN A 618 -20.07 -7.20 -7.58
CA ASN A 618 -20.96 -8.35 -7.56
C ASN A 618 -20.49 -9.40 -6.52
N ASP A 619 -21.44 -10.01 -5.80
CA ASP A 619 -21.27 -11.22 -5.00
C ASP A 619 -21.82 -12.43 -5.78
N PHE A 620 -20.93 -13.19 -6.43
CA PHE A 620 -21.29 -14.34 -7.25
C PHE A 620 -21.15 -15.63 -6.43
N ALA A 621 -22.26 -16.34 -6.20
CA ALA A 621 -22.31 -17.55 -5.41
C ALA A 621 -22.68 -18.76 -6.26
N VAL A 622 -21.87 -19.82 -6.15
CA VAL A 622 -22.17 -21.14 -6.71
C VAL A 622 -22.48 -22.08 -5.54
N THR A 623 -23.65 -22.70 -5.57
CA THR A 623 -24.22 -23.51 -4.47
C THR A 623 -24.12 -22.82 -3.10
N GLY A 624 -24.73 -21.64 -2.98
CA GLY A 624 -24.71 -20.88 -1.71
C GLY A 624 -25.34 -21.64 -0.53
N VAL A 625 -24.83 -21.36 0.69
CA VAL A 625 -25.26 -21.98 1.97
C VAL A 625 -25.81 -20.96 2.97
N TYR A 626 -26.58 -19.99 2.50
CA TYR A 626 -27.04 -18.84 3.29
C TYR A 626 -28.08 -19.18 4.37
N ASN A 627 -28.69 -20.37 4.30
CA ASN A 627 -29.60 -20.89 5.32
C ASN A 627 -29.01 -22.09 6.11
N GLY A 628 -27.71 -22.35 5.95
CA GLY A 628 -27.07 -23.57 6.44
C GLY A 628 -27.49 -24.80 5.63
N THR A 629 -27.15 -25.99 6.12
CA THR A 629 -27.45 -27.25 5.44
C THR A 629 -28.03 -28.30 6.40
N THR A 630 -28.93 -29.13 5.88
CA THR A 630 -29.43 -30.34 6.51
C THR A 630 -28.99 -31.61 5.76
N ALA A 631 -28.01 -31.50 4.85
CA ALA A 631 -27.58 -32.63 4.01
C ALA A 631 -27.09 -33.81 4.87
N ALA A 632 -27.47 -35.02 4.47
CA ALA A 632 -27.13 -36.24 5.22
C ALA A 632 -25.61 -36.49 5.24
N LEU A 633 -24.92 -36.28 4.11
CA LEU A 633 -23.46 -36.42 4.03
C LEU A 633 -22.75 -35.39 4.91
N HIS A 634 -23.19 -34.13 4.90
CA HIS A 634 -22.67 -33.10 5.81
C HIS A 634 -22.80 -33.52 7.29
N ARG A 635 -24.00 -33.95 7.71
CA ARG A 635 -24.22 -34.43 9.09
C ARG A 635 -23.39 -35.67 9.42
N ALA A 636 -23.21 -36.57 8.46
CA ALA A 636 -22.34 -37.73 8.62
C ALA A 636 -20.87 -37.31 8.80
N LEU A 637 -20.37 -36.33 8.04
CA LEU A 637 -19.03 -35.78 8.22
C LEU A 637 -18.85 -35.09 9.58
N VAL A 638 -19.88 -34.42 10.09
CA VAL A 638 -19.87 -33.84 11.45
C VAL A 638 -19.81 -34.93 12.53
N ALA A 639 -20.56 -36.03 12.34
CA ALA A 639 -20.68 -37.11 13.32
C ALA A 639 -19.52 -38.13 13.31
N ALA A 640 -18.97 -38.46 12.14
CA ALA A 640 -18.09 -39.62 11.95
C ALA A 640 -16.61 -39.41 12.38
N ILE A 641 -16.19 -38.19 12.75
CA ILE A 641 -14.76 -37.85 12.90
C ILE A 641 -14.35 -37.57 14.37
N HIS A 642 -15.09 -38.08 15.36
CA HIS A 642 -14.80 -37.86 16.80
C HIS A 642 -14.68 -36.37 17.17
N GLY A 643 -15.52 -35.54 16.55
CA GLY A 643 -15.53 -34.08 16.60
C GLY A 643 -15.41 -33.47 15.20
N ALA A 644 -16.03 -32.30 14.97
CA ALA A 644 -16.04 -31.64 13.66
C ALA A 644 -15.17 -30.38 13.67
N VAL A 645 -14.64 -29.98 12.52
CA VAL A 645 -13.94 -28.69 12.44
C VAL A 645 -14.95 -27.55 12.61
N PRO A 646 -14.60 -26.41 13.23
CA PRO A 646 -15.52 -25.31 13.52
C PRO A 646 -16.39 -24.88 12.34
N ALA A 647 -15.81 -24.79 11.13
CA ALA A 647 -16.56 -24.39 9.95
C ALA A 647 -17.69 -25.36 9.56
N LEU A 648 -17.61 -26.65 9.88
CA LEU A 648 -18.66 -27.61 9.56
C LEU A 648 -19.83 -27.53 10.54
N THR A 649 -19.58 -27.35 11.84
CA THR A 649 -20.66 -27.17 12.83
C THR A 649 -21.38 -25.85 12.63
N GLN A 650 -20.67 -24.80 12.24
CA GLN A 650 -21.25 -23.50 11.91
C GLN A 650 -22.18 -23.53 10.67
N LEU A 651 -22.02 -24.52 9.77
CA LEU A 651 -22.86 -24.68 8.59
C LEU A 651 -24.19 -25.39 8.84
N ASP A 652 -24.37 -26.03 10.00
CA ASP A 652 -25.63 -26.70 10.30
C ASP A 652 -26.80 -25.72 10.25
N ALA A 653 -27.90 -26.13 9.61
CA ALA A 653 -29.12 -25.33 9.60
C ALA A 653 -29.58 -25.06 11.04
N GLY A 654 -29.73 -23.78 11.39
CA GLY A 654 -30.05 -23.37 12.75
C GLY A 654 -28.86 -23.36 13.72
N SER A 655 -27.61 -23.35 13.25
CA SER A 655 -26.47 -22.96 14.10
C SER A 655 -26.62 -21.50 14.58
N SER A 656 -25.94 -21.13 15.66
CA SER A 656 -25.91 -19.74 16.14
C SER A 656 -25.21 -18.84 15.14
N PHE A 657 -24.20 -19.36 14.43
CA PHE A 657 -23.58 -18.65 13.32
C PHE A 657 -24.59 -18.31 12.22
N ILE A 658 -25.38 -19.29 11.72
CA ILE A 658 -26.38 -19.05 10.68
C ILE A 658 -27.49 -18.12 11.16
N ARG A 659 -27.99 -18.29 12.39
CA ARG A 659 -28.97 -17.35 12.98
C ARG A 659 -28.44 -15.93 13.04
N THR A 660 -27.19 -15.75 13.47
CA THR A 660 -26.53 -14.45 13.58
C THR A 660 -26.27 -13.84 12.20
N PHE A 661 -25.86 -14.64 11.22
CA PHE A 661 -25.71 -14.20 9.84
C PHE A 661 -27.03 -13.69 9.27
N ARG A 662 -28.13 -14.43 9.45
CA ARG A 662 -29.44 -14.08 8.88
C ARG A 662 -30.16 -12.94 9.61
N ALA A 663 -29.85 -12.70 10.88
CA ALA A 663 -30.44 -11.61 11.66
C ALA A 663 -30.20 -10.23 11.01
N HIS A 664 -31.10 -9.27 11.28
CA HIS A 664 -31.04 -7.90 10.74
C HIS A 664 -30.91 -7.84 9.21
N SER A 665 -31.77 -8.59 8.51
CA SER A 665 -31.80 -8.66 7.04
C SER A 665 -30.48 -9.12 6.41
N GLY A 666 -29.72 -9.97 7.11
CA GLY A 666 -28.47 -10.52 6.58
C GLY A 666 -28.70 -11.67 5.58
N ASP A 667 -29.91 -12.23 5.55
CA ASP A 667 -30.38 -13.12 4.49
C ASP A 667 -30.68 -12.40 3.16
N SER A 668 -30.71 -11.07 3.16
CA SER A 668 -30.74 -10.25 1.94
C SER A 668 -29.35 -9.85 1.46
N ALA A 669 -29.23 -9.58 0.17
CA ALA A 669 -28.01 -9.09 -0.48
C ALA A 669 -27.55 -7.74 0.10
N TYR A 670 -26.22 -7.54 0.11
CA TYR A 670 -25.56 -6.28 0.50
C TYR A 670 -25.04 -5.49 -0.71
N VAL A 671 -24.80 -6.19 -1.81
CA VAL A 671 -24.32 -5.70 -3.11
C VAL A 671 -25.03 -6.51 -4.20
N PRO A 672 -24.97 -6.13 -5.49
CA PRO A 672 -25.54 -6.95 -6.56
C PRO A 672 -25.11 -8.42 -6.43
N THR A 673 -26.05 -9.35 -6.40
CA THR A 673 -25.76 -10.76 -6.05
C THR A 673 -26.31 -11.71 -7.09
N THR A 674 -25.50 -12.68 -7.51
CA THR A 674 -25.91 -13.76 -8.42
C THR A 674 -25.68 -15.09 -7.75
N SER A 675 -26.74 -15.80 -7.42
CA SER A 675 -26.69 -17.11 -6.78
C SER A 675 -27.15 -18.18 -7.75
N VAL A 676 -26.29 -19.14 -8.07
CA VAL A 676 -26.56 -20.24 -9.00
C VAL A 676 -26.48 -21.57 -8.26
N TYR A 677 -27.50 -22.41 -8.38
CA TYR A 677 -27.62 -23.67 -7.64
C TYR A 677 -28.30 -24.78 -8.45
N SER A 678 -28.17 -26.02 -7.97
CA SER A 678 -28.66 -27.24 -8.61
C SER A 678 -29.71 -27.91 -7.72
N SER A 679 -30.90 -28.15 -8.24
CA SER A 679 -32.01 -28.76 -7.50
C SER A 679 -32.03 -30.28 -7.53
N PHE A 680 -31.34 -30.90 -8.49
CA PHE A 680 -31.32 -32.36 -8.61
C PHE A 680 -30.49 -33.01 -7.52
N TYR A 681 -29.29 -32.50 -7.25
CA TYR A 681 -28.45 -33.04 -6.20
C TYR A 681 -27.34 -32.06 -5.84
N ASP A 682 -27.22 -31.76 -4.55
CA ASP A 682 -26.01 -31.21 -3.95
C ASP A 682 -25.77 -32.00 -2.67
N GLU A 683 -24.68 -32.74 -2.65
CA GLU A 683 -24.35 -33.72 -1.63
C GLU A 683 -23.99 -33.06 -0.28
N LEU A 684 -23.53 -31.81 -0.28
CA LEU A 684 -23.13 -31.10 0.94
C LEU A 684 -24.16 -30.06 1.39
N VAL A 685 -24.97 -29.54 0.48
CA VAL A 685 -25.90 -28.45 0.72
C VAL A 685 -27.31 -28.88 0.39
N GLN A 686 -28.16 -28.99 1.42
CA GLN A 686 -29.58 -29.26 1.23
C GLN A 686 -30.42 -28.45 2.22
N PRO A 687 -31.64 -28.01 1.82
CA PRO A 687 -32.22 -28.13 0.48
C PRO A 687 -31.58 -27.16 -0.53
N GLN A 688 -31.51 -27.54 -1.81
CA GLN A 688 -31.14 -26.65 -2.94
C GLN A 688 -32.25 -26.58 -4.01
N SER A 689 -33.51 -26.66 -3.60
CA SER A 689 -34.65 -26.59 -4.51
C SER A 689 -35.80 -25.79 -3.92
N GLY A 690 -36.59 -25.20 -4.82
CA GLY A 690 -37.77 -24.40 -4.45
C GLY A 690 -37.44 -23.18 -3.59
N THR A 691 -38.45 -22.61 -2.94
CA THR A 691 -38.31 -21.39 -2.13
C THR A 691 -37.55 -21.58 -0.82
N ALA A 692 -37.25 -22.82 -0.44
CA ALA A 692 -36.49 -23.16 0.75
C ALA A 692 -34.99 -23.34 0.47
N ALA A 693 -34.55 -23.27 -0.79
CA ALA A 693 -33.17 -23.49 -1.18
C ALA A 693 -32.20 -22.60 -0.38
N SER A 694 -31.15 -23.21 0.17
CA SER A 694 -30.16 -22.52 1.01
C SER A 694 -29.39 -21.45 0.25
N ALA A 695 -29.29 -21.59 -1.08
CA ALA A 695 -28.63 -20.61 -1.95
C ALA A 695 -29.43 -19.31 -2.16
N ILE A 696 -30.71 -19.25 -1.80
CA ILE A 696 -31.54 -18.07 -2.07
C ILE A 696 -31.10 -16.86 -1.24
N ARG A 697 -31.03 -15.70 -1.88
CA ARG A 697 -30.84 -14.38 -1.26
C ARG A 697 -32.06 -13.50 -1.49
N GLY A 698 -32.45 -12.75 -0.45
CA GLY A 698 -33.44 -11.67 -0.55
C GLY A 698 -32.83 -10.36 -1.06
N ASP A 699 -33.66 -9.36 -1.36
CA ASP A 699 -33.22 -8.04 -1.84
C ASP A 699 -33.85 -6.88 -1.06
N ALA A 700 -33.84 -6.95 0.27
CA ALA A 700 -34.38 -5.88 1.12
C ALA A 700 -33.70 -4.51 0.92
N ARG A 701 -32.52 -4.48 0.30
CA ARG A 701 -31.73 -3.26 0.06
C ARG A 701 -31.86 -2.72 -1.38
N GLY A 702 -32.59 -3.40 -2.26
CA GLY A 702 -32.75 -2.99 -3.66
C GLY A 702 -31.44 -2.96 -4.45
N VAL A 703 -30.49 -3.84 -4.10
CA VAL A 703 -29.17 -3.92 -4.74
C VAL A 703 -29.18 -4.79 -6.00
N GLY A 704 -30.26 -5.53 -6.24
CA GLY A 704 -30.42 -6.44 -7.36
C GLY A 704 -29.91 -7.84 -7.06
N VAL A 705 -30.80 -8.82 -7.16
CA VAL A 705 -30.50 -10.24 -6.90
C VAL A 705 -31.02 -11.12 -8.03
N ALA A 706 -30.19 -12.05 -8.48
CA ALA A 706 -30.57 -13.15 -9.37
C ALA A 706 -30.36 -14.49 -8.64
N ASN A 707 -31.44 -15.21 -8.37
CA ASN A 707 -31.40 -16.59 -7.85
C ASN A 707 -31.73 -17.54 -9.00
N VAL A 708 -30.78 -18.39 -9.38
CA VAL A 708 -30.81 -19.18 -10.62
C VAL A 708 -30.71 -20.67 -10.30
N GLU A 709 -31.81 -21.38 -10.47
CA GLU A 709 -31.84 -22.84 -10.46
C GLU A 709 -31.58 -23.37 -11.87
N VAL A 710 -30.45 -24.05 -12.10
CA VAL A 710 -30.03 -24.44 -13.47
C VAL A 710 -30.99 -25.42 -14.13
N GLN A 711 -31.65 -26.29 -13.36
CA GLN A 711 -32.67 -27.22 -13.86
C GLN A 711 -33.99 -26.52 -14.24
N ALA A 712 -34.28 -25.37 -13.63
CA ALA A 712 -35.43 -24.56 -14.00
C ALA A 712 -35.16 -23.77 -15.28
N VAL A 713 -33.96 -23.20 -15.41
CA VAL A 713 -33.55 -22.39 -16.57
C VAL A 713 -33.33 -23.25 -17.81
N CYS A 714 -32.56 -24.33 -17.70
CA CYS A 714 -32.20 -25.19 -18.83
C CYS A 714 -32.97 -26.52 -18.79
N ARG A 715 -34.28 -26.46 -18.49
CA ARG A 715 -35.13 -27.65 -18.34
C ARG A 715 -35.11 -28.52 -19.61
N GLY A 716 -34.72 -29.78 -19.46
CA GLY A 716 -34.67 -30.75 -20.58
C GLY A 716 -33.45 -30.58 -21.50
N HIS A 717 -32.52 -29.69 -21.15
CA HIS A 717 -31.29 -29.45 -21.91
C HIS A 717 -30.05 -29.90 -21.13
N PRO A 718 -28.91 -30.16 -21.80
CA PRO A 718 -27.66 -30.59 -21.16
C PRO A 718 -27.22 -29.76 -19.95
N ALA A 719 -27.27 -28.44 -20.02
CA ALA A 719 -26.84 -27.57 -18.90
C ALA A 719 -27.79 -27.61 -17.68
N GLY A 720 -29.02 -28.11 -17.85
CA GLY A 720 -29.98 -28.35 -16.77
C GLY A 720 -30.08 -29.83 -16.39
N SER A 721 -29.08 -30.64 -16.77
CA SER A 721 -29.00 -32.04 -16.39
C SER A 721 -28.45 -32.21 -14.95
N PHE A 722 -27.83 -33.36 -14.67
CA PHE A 722 -27.28 -33.66 -13.35
C PHE A 722 -25.95 -32.91 -13.14
N TYR A 723 -25.95 -32.02 -12.15
CA TYR A 723 -24.75 -31.39 -11.60
C TYR A 723 -24.80 -31.52 -10.10
N ASP A 724 -23.76 -32.11 -9.51
CA ASP A 724 -23.52 -32.08 -8.08
C ASP A 724 -23.00 -30.70 -7.62
N GLY A 725 -22.74 -30.53 -6.32
CA GLY A 725 -22.36 -29.23 -5.76
C GLY A 725 -21.10 -28.64 -6.41
N SER A 726 -20.13 -29.48 -6.76
CA SER A 726 -18.88 -29.03 -7.42
C SER A 726 -19.01 -28.90 -8.93
N GLY A 727 -19.77 -29.79 -9.57
CA GLY A 727 -19.95 -29.86 -11.01
C GLY A 727 -20.59 -28.59 -11.58
N LEU A 728 -21.33 -27.84 -10.77
CA LEU A 728 -21.78 -26.50 -11.13
C LEU A 728 -20.63 -25.55 -11.54
N SER A 729 -19.41 -25.75 -11.04
CA SER A 729 -18.25 -24.92 -11.40
C SER A 729 -17.81 -25.08 -12.85
N VAL A 730 -18.25 -26.13 -13.54
CA VAL A 730 -18.03 -26.35 -14.98
C VAL A 730 -19.29 -26.15 -15.82
N ASN A 731 -20.40 -25.75 -15.20
CA ASN A 731 -21.68 -25.56 -15.87
C ASN A 731 -21.65 -24.30 -16.78
N PRO A 732 -22.18 -24.38 -18.02
CA PRO A 732 -22.14 -23.26 -18.95
C PRO A 732 -23.00 -22.05 -18.50
N VAL A 733 -24.10 -22.26 -17.76
CA VAL A 733 -24.94 -21.17 -17.22
C VAL A 733 -24.18 -20.38 -16.16
N VAL A 734 -23.43 -21.06 -15.29
CA VAL A 734 -22.58 -20.43 -14.26
C VAL A 734 -21.54 -19.51 -14.93
N TYR A 735 -20.83 -20.00 -15.93
CA TYR A 735 -19.83 -19.20 -16.64
C TYR A 735 -20.45 -18.01 -17.39
N ALA A 736 -21.56 -18.24 -18.09
CA ALA A 736 -22.24 -17.18 -18.84
C ALA A 736 -22.74 -16.05 -17.92
N LEU A 737 -23.34 -16.39 -16.78
CA LEU A 737 -23.79 -15.41 -15.79
C LEU A 737 -22.63 -14.69 -15.09
N LEU A 738 -21.52 -15.38 -14.82
CA LEU A 738 -20.34 -14.75 -14.24
C LEU A 738 -19.74 -13.72 -15.21
N ARG A 739 -19.55 -14.11 -16.47
CA ARG A 739 -19.10 -13.20 -17.53
C ARG A 739 -20.04 -12.01 -17.67
N ASP A 740 -21.34 -12.25 -17.70
CA ASP A 740 -22.35 -11.21 -17.80
C ASP A 740 -22.28 -10.22 -16.62
N ALA A 741 -22.22 -10.74 -15.39
CA ALA A 741 -22.09 -9.92 -14.19
C ALA A 741 -20.82 -9.05 -14.20
N ILE A 742 -19.68 -9.59 -14.63
CA ILE A 742 -18.41 -8.87 -14.68
C ILE A 742 -18.43 -7.78 -15.77
N THR A 743 -18.99 -8.09 -16.94
CA THR A 743 -18.92 -7.21 -18.12
C THR A 743 -19.99 -6.11 -18.11
N ASN A 744 -21.17 -6.39 -17.55
CA ASN A 744 -22.30 -5.47 -17.56
C ASN A 744 -22.58 -4.81 -16.20
N GLY A 745 -21.96 -5.32 -15.12
CA GLY A 745 -22.27 -4.89 -13.76
C GLY A 745 -23.65 -5.36 -13.29
N GLY A 746 -23.93 -5.13 -12.00
CA GLY A 746 -25.15 -5.66 -11.38
C GLY A 746 -25.13 -7.19 -11.29
N PRO A 747 -26.27 -7.84 -10.92
CA PRO A 747 -26.36 -9.30 -10.96
C PRO A 747 -26.33 -9.79 -12.42
N GLY A 748 -25.85 -11.02 -12.63
CA GLY A 748 -25.96 -11.73 -13.90
C GLY A 748 -27.43 -11.87 -14.29
N GLN A 749 -27.75 -11.58 -15.55
CA GLN A 749 -29.11 -11.58 -16.07
C GLN A 749 -29.26 -12.58 -17.21
N LEU A 750 -30.22 -13.49 -17.04
CA LEU A 750 -30.56 -14.49 -18.05
C LEU A 750 -31.02 -13.85 -19.38
N SER A 751 -31.62 -12.66 -19.33
CA SER A 751 -32.06 -11.91 -20.52
C SER A 751 -30.93 -11.39 -21.39
N ARG A 752 -29.68 -11.38 -20.89
CA ARG A 752 -28.48 -10.94 -21.63
C ARG A 752 -27.66 -12.10 -22.20
N ILE A 753 -28.14 -13.33 -22.04
CA ILE A 753 -27.43 -14.55 -22.41
C ILE A 753 -28.25 -15.29 -23.47
N ASP A 754 -27.59 -15.83 -24.50
CA ASP A 754 -28.23 -16.77 -25.42
C ASP A 754 -28.44 -18.12 -24.70
N LEU A 755 -29.61 -18.28 -24.10
CA LEU A 755 -29.95 -19.50 -23.37
C LEU A 755 -30.06 -20.72 -24.29
N ALA A 756 -30.37 -20.56 -25.57
CA ALA A 756 -30.46 -21.70 -26.48
C ALA A 756 -29.07 -22.32 -26.70
N GLU A 757 -28.06 -21.46 -26.92
CA GLU A 757 -26.67 -21.89 -27.03
C GLU A 757 -26.14 -22.41 -25.69
N VAL A 758 -26.26 -21.62 -24.63
CA VAL A 758 -25.70 -21.94 -23.30
C VAL A 758 -26.30 -23.21 -22.73
N CYS A 759 -27.61 -23.45 -22.89
CA CYS A 759 -28.25 -24.65 -22.38
C CYS A 759 -27.88 -25.92 -23.17
N SER A 760 -27.42 -25.81 -24.41
CA SER A 760 -27.16 -26.95 -25.30
C SER A 760 -25.90 -27.77 -24.99
N SER A 761 -25.04 -27.30 -24.06
CA SER A 761 -23.78 -27.96 -23.70
C SER A 761 -23.78 -28.49 -22.26
N TYR A 762 -22.98 -29.53 -22.00
CA TYR A 762 -22.71 -30.02 -20.64
C TYR A 762 -21.63 -29.22 -19.90
N LEU A 763 -20.74 -28.57 -20.64
CA LEU A 763 -19.59 -27.87 -20.08
C LEU A 763 -19.51 -26.46 -20.64
N ALA A 764 -19.00 -25.55 -19.81
CA ALA A 764 -18.70 -24.19 -20.23
C ALA A 764 -17.69 -24.18 -21.41
N PRO A 765 -17.75 -23.16 -22.30
CA PRO A 765 -16.84 -23.08 -23.44
C PRO A 765 -15.36 -23.20 -23.04
N GLY A 766 -14.62 -24.04 -23.76
CA GLY A 766 -13.19 -24.29 -23.49
C GLY A 766 -12.90 -25.28 -22.36
N MET A 767 -13.92 -25.81 -21.66
CA MET A 767 -13.75 -26.89 -20.70
C MET A 767 -13.96 -28.25 -21.33
N GLY A 768 -13.06 -29.19 -21.05
CA GLY A 768 -13.14 -30.59 -21.48
C GLY A 768 -13.36 -31.55 -20.32
N LEU A 769 -13.23 -32.86 -20.61
CA LEU A 769 -13.38 -33.92 -19.61
C LEU A 769 -12.41 -33.76 -18.43
N ASP A 770 -11.17 -33.32 -18.66
CA ASP A 770 -10.19 -33.12 -17.60
C ASP A 770 -10.61 -32.03 -16.59
N ALA A 771 -11.27 -30.97 -17.06
CA ALA A 771 -11.82 -29.93 -16.19
C ALA A 771 -12.95 -30.48 -15.32
N LEU A 772 -13.82 -31.31 -15.90
CA LEU A 772 -14.88 -31.99 -15.16
C LEU A 772 -14.29 -32.95 -14.12
N LEU A 773 -13.38 -33.84 -14.52
CA LEU A 773 -12.77 -34.84 -13.62
C LEU A 773 -11.93 -34.19 -12.51
N SER A 774 -11.19 -33.13 -12.81
CA SER A 774 -10.42 -32.41 -11.78
C SER A 774 -11.33 -31.72 -10.77
N THR A 775 -12.46 -31.16 -11.21
CA THR A 775 -13.48 -30.56 -10.33
C THR A 775 -14.05 -31.58 -9.34
N GLN A 776 -14.22 -32.83 -9.76
CA GLN A 776 -14.72 -33.93 -8.93
C GLN A 776 -13.75 -34.37 -7.83
N ASN A 777 -12.46 -34.04 -7.92
CA ASN A 777 -11.47 -34.37 -6.88
C ASN A 777 -11.61 -33.56 -5.59
N TYR A 778 -12.53 -32.60 -5.53
CA TYR A 778 -12.66 -31.69 -4.39
C TYR A 778 -13.06 -32.40 -3.08
N LEU A 779 -13.92 -33.43 -3.14
CA LEU A 779 -14.31 -34.23 -1.96
C LEU A 779 -13.14 -35.05 -1.44
N ILE A 780 -12.37 -35.67 -2.34
CA ILE A 780 -11.17 -36.43 -1.99
C ILE A 780 -10.18 -35.51 -1.27
N SER A 781 -9.94 -34.33 -1.83
CA SER A 781 -9.07 -33.32 -1.25
C SER A 781 -9.56 -32.83 0.12
N ALA A 782 -10.87 -32.60 0.27
CA ALA A 782 -11.47 -32.20 1.52
C ALA A 782 -11.31 -33.28 2.61
N ILE A 783 -11.65 -34.54 2.31
CA ILE A 783 -11.58 -35.65 3.26
C ILE A 783 -10.14 -35.88 3.75
N VAL A 784 -9.17 -35.89 2.83
CA VAL A 784 -7.75 -36.10 3.16
C VAL A 784 -7.21 -35.05 4.14
N ARG A 785 -7.75 -33.82 4.10
CA ARG A 785 -7.33 -32.72 5.00
C ARG A 785 -8.18 -32.63 6.27
N LEU A 786 -9.43 -33.04 6.20
CA LEU A 786 -10.38 -33.03 7.31
C LEU A 786 -10.01 -34.07 8.39
N VAL A 787 -9.64 -35.28 7.98
CA VAL A 787 -9.28 -36.38 8.89
C VAL A 787 -8.12 -36.02 9.84
N PRO A 788 -6.96 -35.50 9.37
CA PRO A 788 -5.84 -35.15 10.23
C PRO A 788 -5.99 -33.82 11.00
N HIS A 789 -7.08 -33.06 10.82
CA HIS A 789 -7.24 -31.78 11.49
C HIS A 789 -7.36 -31.96 13.01
N ILE A 790 -6.55 -31.22 13.78
CA ILE A 790 -6.33 -31.44 15.22
C ILE A 790 -7.37 -30.70 16.08
N HIS A 791 -8.00 -29.64 15.55
CA HIS A 791 -8.98 -28.81 16.28
C HIS A 791 -10.41 -29.19 15.93
N LYS A 792 -10.90 -30.26 16.55
CA LYS A 792 -12.26 -30.77 16.37
C LYS A 792 -13.13 -30.47 17.60
N SER A 793 -14.35 -30.01 17.37
CA SER A 793 -15.38 -29.69 18.36
C SER A 793 -16.75 -30.02 17.81
N LEU A 794 -17.66 -30.53 18.65
CA LEU A 794 -19.09 -30.65 18.30
C LEU A 794 -19.87 -29.37 18.62
N VAL A 795 -19.25 -28.43 19.31
CA VAL A 795 -19.82 -27.13 19.65
C VAL A 795 -19.20 -26.09 18.71
N GLU A 796 -20.05 -25.29 18.05
CA GLU A 796 -19.59 -24.17 17.25
C GLU A 796 -18.88 -23.11 18.13
N PRO A 797 -17.92 -22.35 17.58
CA PRO A 797 -17.30 -21.23 18.29
C PRO A 797 -18.31 -20.19 18.77
N ALA A 798 -17.95 -19.48 19.85
CA ALA A 798 -18.73 -18.34 20.31
C ALA A 798 -18.82 -17.25 19.22
N ILE A 799 -19.97 -16.59 19.15
CA ILE A 799 -20.18 -15.43 18.27
C ILE A 799 -19.28 -14.28 18.73
N LYS A 800 -18.54 -13.68 17.79
CA LYS A 800 -17.67 -12.52 18.02
C LYS A 800 -18.52 -11.34 18.50
N SER A 801 -17.98 -10.55 19.42
CA SER A 801 -18.69 -9.44 20.05
C SER A 801 -19.28 -8.44 19.03
N TYR A 802 -18.54 -8.13 17.95
CA TYR A 802 -18.99 -7.23 16.90
C TYR A 802 -20.28 -7.70 16.20
N ALA A 803 -20.54 -9.01 16.18
CA ALA A 803 -21.67 -9.60 15.47
C ALA A 803 -23.00 -9.55 16.26
N THR A 804 -22.97 -8.99 17.47
CA THR A 804 -24.17 -8.76 18.30
C THR A 804 -24.87 -7.43 18.01
N ALA A 805 -24.18 -6.49 17.35
CA ALA A 805 -24.73 -5.19 16.97
C ALA A 805 -25.36 -5.25 15.56
N ASN A 806 -26.32 -4.36 15.30
CA ASN A 806 -26.87 -4.19 13.95
C ASN A 806 -25.82 -3.49 13.05
N PRO A 807 -25.27 -4.18 12.02
CA PRO A 807 -24.22 -3.61 11.19
C PRO A 807 -24.70 -2.46 10.30
N ASP A 808 -26.01 -2.36 10.02
CA ASP A 808 -26.56 -1.27 9.20
C ASP A 808 -26.81 0.01 10.02
N ALA A 809 -26.79 -0.05 11.35
CA ALA A 809 -27.03 1.11 12.21
C ALA A 809 -25.91 2.17 12.14
N CYS A 810 -24.70 1.78 11.72
CA CYS A 810 -23.54 2.68 11.63
C CYS A 810 -23.38 3.31 10.23
N VAL A 811 -24.09 2.81 9.21
CA VAL A 811 -23.87 3.18 7.80
C VAL A 811 -24.61 4.47 7.39
N HIS A 812 -25.41 5.05 8.30
CA HIS A 812 -26.25 6.23 8.06
C HIS A 812 -25.65 7.55 8.54
#